data_AF-A0A8S1ZZU2-F1
#
_entry.id   AF-A0A8S1ZZU2-F1
#
_cell.length_a   1.000
_cell.length_b   1.000
_cell.length_c   1.000
_cell.angle_alpha   90.00
_cell.angle_beta   90.00
_cell.angle_gamma   90.00
#
_symmetry.space_group_name_H-M   'P 1'
#
loop_
_entity.id
_entity.type
_entity.pdbx_description
1 polymer ?
#
loop_
_entity_poly.entity_id
_entity_poly.type
_entity_poly.pdbx_seq_one_letter_code
_entity_poly.pdbx_strand_id
1 'polypeptide(L)'
;MRNGKKRARSEPGTTKQPRNKYSDNPPDFASLASLYPSFKPFVFFSGGRARIDWTDYNATRELTRILLLHDHGVNWWIPDGQLCPTVPNRSNYIHWINDLLSSEVIQSLGGDGSKVKGFDIGTGANCIYPLLGASLFGWSFVGSDFTDVALEWAEKNVKSNPHISDLIEIRDSKVLPQSSSVPEVENCESELTIQEEAEISPTVQSDYLVDGNKSYTEPAVLLGVVKENETFDFCMSNPPFFETFEESGLNPKTSCGGTPEEMVCNGGEQAFVSRIIEDSTVLRQRFRWYTSMLGKKANLKLLISKLWEVGVTIVKTTEFVQGQTSRWGLAWSFMPTARKIIAPPVVKKSVLSFMLEGIKRQYSAVDVLQSVEEFFKSCGASCKLNSSTFSVDIVASDDQCNSISKNGITDVDNVRSHGYDKQSLDGSSLQVSEDNLSFRILVFQQMPGTLLIKGSLQQKDSPLSGLFSVVFGSLEESLKTKFYMNHGEDEYFLHHLPILSNTPLQPSKSLPSDDLRNFRLLLKWCALDHSSSSGKAVSYMMFVVFTLLVPIISCLSIKTPRTRPSSVMDANSFNVLVQFPESGLAVIGFLTLICFFRIYSLTQLLFLDDSTLVRLGYSRELDKALRYLAYILVPSFLVELVHKSIFFSSAEVSFPFIKSSCAALNFVMFFLVLFSWVYRTGVFLLVCILFRLTCELQILRFRGLHKLFDRCGSDTIEDVCKEHVRIKKQLSATSHRYRFFIIAAFVVISTSQFVALLLVLASKSDRSFLSSGDLVVCSAVQLSGFFLCVLGAARITHRAQGVVCIATRWHMALTCASEAVSPESDTDSSDNIYINVSPSLDLSSFFQARQALVEYLRHNNKGITLYGYALDRGLLHTLFAFEFSLVMWILSKVVVLS
;
A
#
# COMPACT_ATOMS: atom_id res chain seq x y z
N MET A 1 5.02 28.00 -39.64
CA MET A 1 3.91 27.10 -39.22
C MET A 1 4.48 25.81 -38.65
N ARG A 2 4.41 25.60 -37.33
CA ARG A 2 3.87 24.41 -36.64
C ARG A 2 4.19 24.50 -35.15
N ASN A 3 3.15 24.78 -34.38
CA ASN A 3 3.09 24.70 -32.93
C ASN A 3 3.41 23.27 -32.44
N GLY A 4 4.32 23.16 -31.48
CA GLY A 4 4.52 21.96 -30.67
C GLY A 4 4.31 22.29 -29.20
N LYS A 5 3.04 22.32 -28.75
CA LYS A 5 2.68 22.42 -27.33
C LYS A 5 3.21 21.19 -26.59
N LYS A 6 4.21 21.36 -25.72
CA LYS A 6 4.53 20.39 -24.67
C LYS A 6 3.41 20.42 -23.63
N ARG A 7 2.58 19.36 -23.59
CA ARG A 7 1.65 19.11 -22.47
C ARG A 7 2.47 18.84 -21.22
N ALA A 8 2.39 19.72 -20.23
CA ALA A 8 2.83 19.44 -18.88
C ALA A 8 1.91 18.36 -18.28
N ARG A 9 2.51 17.34 -17.69
CA ARG A 9 1.84 16.24 -16.98
C ARG A 9 1.32 16.81 -15.66
N SER A 10 0.01 16.98 -15.53
CA SER A 10 -0.64 17.31 -14.27
C SER A 10 -0.62 16.09 -13.35
N GLU A 11 0.08 16.19 -12.21
CA GLU A 11 -0.09 15.25 -11.10
C GLU A 11 -1.51 15.41 -10.51
N PRO A 12 -2.24 14.32 -10.24
CA PRO A 12 -3.52 14.42 -9.55
C PRO A 12 -3.27 14.59 -8.05
N GLY A 13 -3.36 15.82 -7.54
CA GLY A 13 -3.24 16.05 -6.08
C GLY A 13 -3.15 17.49 -5.56
N THR A 14 -3.07 18.53 -6.40
CA THR A 14 -3.01 19.94 -5.93
C THR A 14 -4.38 20.62 -6.05
N THR A 15 -5.22 20.48 -5.01
CA THR A 15 -6.50 21.19 -4.93
C THR A 15 -6.26 22.63 -4.45
N LYS A 16 -6.15 23.57 -5.38
CA LYS A 16 -6.43 24.99 -5.08
C LYS A 16 -7.90 25.11 -4.68
N GLN A 17 -8.22 25.92 -3.67
CA GLN A 17 -9.60 26.15 -3.24
C GLN A 17 -10.38 26.89 -4.37
N PRO A 18 -11.32 26.23 -5.07
CA PRO A 18 -11.88 26.75 -6.32
C PRO A 18 -12.78 27.98 -6.14
N ARG A 19 -13.25 28.24 -4.92
CA ARG A 19 -14.09 29.40 -4.57
C ARG A 19 -13.29 30.62 -4.12
N ASN A 20 -11.98 30.48 -3.87
CA ASN A 20 -11.13 31.60 -3.49
C ASN A 20 -10.81 32.45 -4.73
N LYS A 21 -11.15 33.74 -4.72
CA LYS A 21 -10.87 34.68 -5.82
C LYS A 21 -9.40 34.75 -6.24
N TYR A 22 -8.48 34.47 -5.32
CA TYR A 22 -7.04 34.52 -5.56
C TYR A 22 -6.44 33.22 -6.12
N SER A 23 -7.25 32.15 -6.24
CA SER A 23 -6.77 30.83 -6.66
C SER A 23 -6.32 30.80 -8.13
N ASP A 24 -7.14 31.37 -9.01
CA ASP A 24 -6.89 31.45 -10.45
C ASP A 24 -6.41 32.85 -10.88
N ASN A 25 -6.74 33.90 -10.11
CA ASN A 25 -6.39 35.28 -10.40
C ASN A 25 -5.52 35.87 -9.29
N PRO A 26 -4.17 35.77 -9.37
CA PRO A 26 -3.30 36.41 -8.38
C PRO A 26 -3.43 37.94 -8.45
N PRO A 27 -3.22 38.67 -7.34
CA PRO A 27 -3.31 40.13 -7.33
C PRO A 27 -2.37 40.77 -8.36
N ASP A 28 -2.91 41.66 -9.19
CA ASP A 28 -2.12 42.44 -10.14
C ASP A 28 -1.56 43.68 -9.45
N PHE A 29 -0.30 43.59 -9.00
CA PHE A 29 0.37 44.68 -8.31
C PHE A 29 0.53 45.95 -9.16
N ALA A 30 0.62 45.83 -10.49
CA ALA A 30 0.70 47.02 -11.35
C ALA A 30 -0.62 47.78 -11.35
N SER A 31 -1.73 47.04 -11.49
CA SER A 31 -3.08 47.59 -11.41
C SER A 31 -3.34 48.22 -10.03
N LEU A 32 -3.04 47.50 -8.95
CA LEU A 32 -3.20 48.01 -7.59
C LEU A 32 -2.36 49.26 -7.32
N ALA A 33 -1.11 49.31 -7.79
CA ALA A 33 -0.26 50.51 -7.66
C ALA A 33 -0.79 51.72 -8.44
N SER A 34 -1.56 51.50 -9.51
CA SER A 34 -2.20 52.58 -10.26
C SER A 34 -3.43 53.15 -9.54
N LEU A 35 -4.15 52.29 -8.81
CA LEU A 35 -5.37 52.65 -8.07
C LEU A 35 -5.08 53.22 -6.69
N TYR A 36 -4.01 52.76 -6.04
CA TYR A 36 -3.65 53.13 -4.66
C TYR A 36 -2.26 53.79 -4.61
N PRO A 37 -2.18 55.14 -4.57
CA PRO A 37 -0.92 55.87 -4.57
C PRO A 37 0.01 55.50 -3.42
N SER A 38 -0.53 55.10 -2.26
CA SER A 38 0.23 54.66 -1.08
C SER A 38 0.99 53.34 -1.29
N PHE A 39 0.56 52.51 -2.25
CA PHE A 39 1.22 51.23 -2.55
C PHE A 39 2.26 51.32 -3.65
N LYS A 40 2.14 52.33 -4.51
CA LYS A 40 3.07 52.58 -5.61
C LYS A 40 4.56 52.56 -5.20
N PRO A 41 4.98 53.12 -4.04
CA PRO A 41 6.39 53.08 -3.61
C PRO A 41 6.93 51.67 -3.34
N PHE A 42 6.06 50.70 -3.03
CA PHE A 42 6.45 49.33 -2.69
C PHE A 42 6.52 48.39 -3.90
N VAL A 43 6.10 48.86 -5.09
CA VAL A 43 6.04 48.04 -6.30
C VAL A 43 7.21 48.36 -7.23
N PHE A 44 7.95 47.32 -7.62
CA PHE A 44 9.03 47.40 -8.61
C PHE A 44 8.83 46.38 -9.74
N PHE A 45 9.47 46.62 -10.88
CA PHE A 45 9.37 45.73 -12.04
C PHE A 45 10.60 44.82 -12.14
N SER A 46 10.39 43.51 -12.24
CA SER A 46 11.44 42.53 -12.46
C SER A 46 11.00 41.51 -13.51
N GLY A 47 11.76 41.42 -14.61
CA GLY A 47 11.44 40.53 -15.74
C GLY A 47 10.10 40.84 -16.40
N GLY A 48 9.71 42.12 -16.47
CA GLY A 48 8.45 42.56 -17.07
C GLY A 48 7.20 42.32 -16.20
N ARG A 49 7.35 41.90 -14.94
CA ARG A 49 6.23 41.75 -13.98
C ARG A 49 6.42 42.66 -12.78
N ALA A 50 5.33 43.28 -12.34
CA ALA A 50 5.30 44.01 -11.07
C ALA A 50 5.46 43.04 -9.90
N ARG A 51 6.28 43.42 -8.91
CA ARG A 51 6.61 42.66 -7.71
C ARG A 51 6.69 43.60 -6.52
N ILE A 52 6.59 43.02 -5.33
CA ILE A 52 6.90 43.69 -4.07
C ILE A 52 8.05 42.97 -3.36
N ASP A 53 8.70 43.68 -2.45
CA ASP A 53 9.68 43.08 -1.55
C ASP A 53 8.95 42.41 -0.38
N TRP A 54 9.00 41.09 -0.32
CA TRP A 54 8.35 40.31 0.74
C TRP A 54 9.09 40.38 2.08
N THR A 55 10.32 40.92 2.10
CA THR A 55 11.10 41.15 3.32
C THR A 55 10.78 42.49 3.98
N ASP A 56 10.11 43.41 3.27
CA ASP A 56 9.62 44.67 3.82
C ASP A 56 8.26 44.48 4.49
N TYR A 57 8.23 44.68 5.82
CA TYR A 57 7.01 44.63 6.63
C TYR A 57 5.98 45.66 6.16
N ASN A 58 6.40 46.86 5.77
CA ASN A 58 5.49 47.91 5.36
C ASN A 58 4.86 47.60 3.99
N ALA A 59 5.63 47.05 3.07
CA ALA A 59 5.11 46.59 1.78
C ALA A 59 4.04 45.51 1.95
N THR A 60 4.27 44.54 2.83
CA THR A 60 3.31 43.46 3.11
C THR A 60 2.07 43.95 3.86
N ARG A 61 2.22 44.83 4.86
CA ARG A 61 1.11 45.48 5.56
C ARG A 61 0.24 46.31 4.63
N GLU A 62 0.84 47.10 3.75
CA GLU A 62 0.11 47.95 2.81
C GLU A 62 -0.61 47.11 1.74
N LEU A 63 0.03 46.05 1.22
CA LEU A 63 -0.64 45.10 0.33
C LEU A 63 -1.86 44.46 1.01
N THR A 64 -1.72 44.00 2.25
CA THR A 64 -2.84 43.39 2.99
C THR A 64 -4.00 44.35 3.19
N ARG A 65 -3.72 45.60 3.59
CA ARG A 65 -4.73 46.66 3.71
C ARG A 65 -5.49 46.88 2.40
N ILE A 66 -4.76 46.95 1.29
CA ILE A 66 -5.37 47.20 -0.03
C ILE A 66 -6.20 46.02 -0.49
N LEU A 67 -5.73 44.79 -0.31
CA LEU A 67 -6.52 43.61 -0.66
C LEU A 67 -7.81 43.55 0.16
N LEU A 68 -7.75 43.84 1.46
CA LEU A 68 -8.96 43.90 2.31
C LEU A 68 -9.93 45.00 1.86
N LEU A 69 -9.42 46.19 1.54
CA LEU A 69 -10.26 47.30 1.11
C LEU A 69 -10.85 47.06 -0.29
N HIS A 70 -10.01 46.74 -1.27
CA HIS A 70 -10.38 46.58 -2.67
C HIS A 70 -11.28 45.37 -2.91
N ASP A 71 -10.90 44.21 -2.34
CA ASP A 71 -11.53 42.94 -2.68
C ASP A 71 -12.63 42.52 -1.69
N HIS A 72 -12.65 43.09 -0.49
CA HIS A 72 -13.55 42.71 0.60
C HIS A 72 -14.28 43.90 1.26
N GLY A 73 -14.00 45.15 0.85
CA GLY A 73 -14.63 46.33 1.44
C GLY A 73 -14.29 46.56 2.92
N VAL A 74 -13.20 45.96 3.41
CA VAL A 74 -12.80 46.01 4.83
C VAL A 74 -11.71 47.06 5.01
N ASN A 75 -11.98 48.07 5.85
CA ASN A 75 -11.00 49.03 6.31
C ASN A 75 -10.19 48.43 7.47
N TRP A 76 -8.87 48.37 7.35
CA TRP A 76 -8.05 47.54 8.23
C TRP A 76 -6.67 48.15 8.47
N TRP A 77 -6.17 48.06 9.71
CA TRP A 77 -4.81 48.45 10.07
C TRP A 77 -4.28 47.69 11.30
N ILE A 78 -2.96 47.56 11.41
CA ILE A 78 -2.29 47.02 12.61
C ILE A 78 -1.07 47.87 12.99
N PRO A 79 -0.73 47.95 14.29
CA PRO A 79 0.46 48.66 14.74
C PRO A 79 1.73 47.90 14.35
N ASP A 80 2.87 48.58 14.44
CA ASP A 80 4.16 47.97 14.12
C ASP A 80 4.48 46.78 15.05
N GLY A 81 5.19 45.79 14.52
CA GLY A 81 5.62 44.60 15.27
C GLY A 81 4.61 43.46 15.34
N GLN A 82 3.32 43.70 15.04
CA GLN A 82 2.28 42.65 15.04
C GLN A 82 2.33 41.79 13.78
N LEU A 83 1.80 40.57 13.87
CA LEU A 83 1.76 39.62 12.76
C LEU A 83 0.87 40.14 11.62
N CYS A 84 1.48 40.42 10.46
CA CYS A 84 0.75 40.83 9.27
C CYS A 84 0.19 39.62 8.51
N PRO A 85 -1.14 39.47 8.37
CA PRO A 85 -1.74 38.31 7.72
C PRO A 85 -1.64 38.41 6.20
N THR A 86 -1.53 37.25 5.52
CA THR A 86 -1.62 37.16 4.06
C THR A 86 -3.05 36.79 3.63
N VAL A 87 -3.78 37.78 3.08
CA VAL A 87 -5.22 37.65 2.76
C VAL A 87 -5.58 36.37 1.97
N PRO A 88 -4.85 35.98 0.90
CA PRO A 88 -5.23 34.80 0.13
C PRO A 88 -5.23 33.50 0.94
N ASN A 89 -4.24 33.32 1.83
CA ASN A 89 -4.14 32.12 2.63
C ASN A 89 -5.18 32.10 3.77
N ARG A 90 -5.49 33.28 4.35
CA ARG A 90 -6.57 33.39 5.35
C ARG A 90 -7.94 33.13 4.73
N SER A 91 -8.16 33.60 3.50
CA SER A 91 -9.37 33.32 2.72
C SER A 91 -9.53 31.83 2.38
N ASN A 92 -8.45 31.09 2.09
CA ASN A 92 -8.51 29.63 1.90
C ASN A 92 -9.13 28.91 3.11
N TYR A 93 -8.79 29.33 4.32
CA TYR A 93 -9.30 28.74 5.54
C TYR A 93 -10.80 29.04 5.72
N ILE A 94 -11.21 30.30 5.52
CA ILE A 94 -12.62 30.73 5.59
C ILE A 94 -13.49 29.95 4.57
N HIS A 95 -13.01 29.78 3.33
CA HIS A 95 -13.73 28.98 2.32
C HIS A 95 -13.81 27.49 2.69
N TRP A 96 -12.75 26.92 3.26
CA TRP A 96 -12.79 25.53 3.70
C TRP A 96 -13.78 25.30 4.85
N ILE A 97 -13.86 26.23 5.80
CA ILE A 97 -14.89 26.19 6.86
C ILE A 97 -16.28 26.27 6.23
N ASN A 98 -16.50 27.14 5.25
CA ASN A 98 -17.78 27.22 4.55
C ASN A 98 -18.15 25.89 3.86
N ASP A 99 -17.18 25.20 3.27
CA ASP A 99 -17.38 23.87 2.67
C ASP A 99 -17.69 22.81 3.75
N LEU A 100 -17.05 22.87 4.93
CA LEU A 100 -17.35 21.99 6.07
C LEU A 100 -18.77 22.21 6.60
N LEU A 101 -19.20 23.47 6.70
CA LEU A 101 -20.54 23.84 7.17
C LEU A 101 -21.64 23.47 6.17
N SER A 102 -21.33 23.57 4.87
CA SER A 102 -22.22 23.18 3.77
C SER A 102 -22.26 21.66 3.54
N SER A 103 -21.41 20.91 4.23
CA SER A 103 -21.29 19.47 4.05
C SER A 103 -22.45 18.73 4.70
N GLU A 104 -23.02 17.75 4.00
CA GLU A 104 -24.05 16.84 4.54
C GLU A 104 -23.51 15.86 5.59
N VAL A 105 -22.24 15.96 5.98
CA VAL A 105 -21.61 15.04 6.94
C VAL A 105 -22.19 15.19 8.35
N ILE A 106 -22.58 16.40 8.75
CA ILE A 106 -23.22 16.69 10.05
C ILE A 106 -24.58 17.34 9.76
N GLN A 107 -25.66 16.81 10.36
CA GLN A 107 -26.99 17.42 10.20
C GLN A 107 -26.96 18.89 10.64
N SER A 108 -27.54 19.76 9.83
CA SER A 108 -27.78 21.15 10.24
C SER A 108 -28.75 21.13 11.42
N LEU A 109 -28.31 21.60 12.58
CA LEU A 109 -29.16 21.79 13.76
C LEU A 109 -30.01 23.06 13.67
N GLY A 110 -29.78 23.91 12.66
CA GLY A 110 -30.49 25.17 12.46
C GLY A 110 -31.62 25.06 11.45
N GLY A 111 -32.81 25.57 11.81
CA GLY A 111 -33.86 25.90 10.86
C GLY A 111 -33.36 26.94 9.83
N ASP A 112 -34.07 27.04 8.71
CA ASP A 112 -33.73 27.71 7.44
C ASP A 112 -33.49 29.25 7.50
N GLY A 113 -32.94 29.77 8.60
CA GLY A 113 -32.69 31.20 8.83
C GLY A 113 -31.71 31.57 9.96
N SER A 114 -31.04 30.62 10.64
CA SER A 114 -30.03 30.98 11.65
C SER A 114 -28.69 31.38 11.00
N LYS A 115 -28.21 32.61 11.28
CA LYS A 115 -26.88 33.08 10.84
C LYS A 115 -25.79 32.25 11.51
N VAL A 116 -24.79 31.83 10.71
CA VAL A 116 -23.64 31.06 11.19
C VAL A 116 -22.88 31.85 12.26
N LYS A 117 -22.52 31.18 13.36
CA LYS A 117 -21.74 31.75 14.47
C LYS A 117 -20.40 31.03 14.65
N GLY A 118 -19.31 31.73 14.38
CA GLY A 118 -17.93 31.25 14.54
C GLY A 118 -17.26 31.74 15.83
N PHE A 119 -16.20 31.05 16.24
CA PHE A 119 -15.31 31.46 17.34
C PHE A 119 -13.86 31.46 16.85
N ASP A 120 -13.15 32.57 16.98
CA ASP A 120 -11.76 32.72 16.56
C ASP A 120 -10.83 32.77 17.79
N ILE A 121 -9.94 31.78 17.89
CA ILE A 121 -9.01 31.60 19.01
C ILE A 121 -7.67 32.27 18.67
N GLY A 122 -7.33 33.33 19.40
CA GLY A 122 -6.14 34.15 19.12
C GLY A 122 -6.39 35.02 17.89
N THR A 123 -7.39 35.89 17.97
CA THR A 123 -7.82 36.72 16.82
C THR A 123 -6.73 37.73 16.41
N GLY A 124 -5.79 38.03 17.32
CA GLY A 124 -4.68 38.95 17.11
C GLY A 124 -5.11 40.38 16.87
N ALA A 125 -4.15 41.31 16.81
CA ALA A 125 -4.42 42.71 16.49
C ALA A 125 -5.10 42.89 15.13
N ASN A 126 -4.88 41.94 14.22
CA ASN A 126 -5.42 41.98 12.86
C ASN A 126 -6.89 41.57 12.74
N CYS A 127 -7.45 40.75 13.65
CA CYS A 127 -8.84 40.28 13.58
C CYS A 127 -9.28 39.78 12.18
N ILE A 128 -8.35 39.13 11.45
CA ILE A 128 -8.52 38.90 10.02
C ILE A 128 -9.65 37.91 9.70
N TYR A 129 -9.82 36.88 10.52
CA TYR A 129 -10.81 35.84 10.26
C TYR A 129 -12.25 36.31 10.52
N PRO A 130 -12.56 36.98 11.65
CA PRO A 130 -13.88 37.56 11.86
C PRO A 130 -14.26 38.56 10.77
N LEU A 131 -13.35 39.46 10.39
CA LEU A 131 -13.60 40.46 9.35
C LEU A 131 -13.88 39.82 7.97
N LEU A 132 -13.06 38.83 7.56
CA LEU A 132 -13.26 38.14 6.29
C LEU A 132 -14.54 37.31 6.27
N GLY A 133 -14.83 36.56 7.34
CA GLY A 133 -16.04 35.73 7.40
C GLY A 133 -17.33 36.57 7.45
N ALA A 134 -17.32 37.68 8.18
CA ALA A 134 -18.44 38.63 8.20
C ALA A 134 -18.63 39.31 6.84
N SER A 135 -17.57 39.78 6.19
CA SER A 135 -17.64 40.40 4.86
C SER A 135 -18.07 39.43 3.75
N LEU A 136 -17.52 38.21 3.72
CA LEU A 136 -17.77 37.24 2.64
C LEU A 136 -19.11 36.51 2.78
N PHE A 137 -19.51 36.17 4.00
CA PHE A 137 -20.63 35.27 4.25
C PHE A 137 -21.64 35.78 5.29
N GLY A 138 -21.44 36.98 5.85
CA GLY A 138 -22.34 37.52 6.87
C GLY A 138 -22.35 36.73 8.18
N TRP A 139 -21.28 35.98 8.45
CA TRP A 139 -21.13 35.21 9.68
C TRP A 139 -20.97 36.12 10.89
N SER A 140 -21.53 35.69 12.02
CA SER A 140 -21.24 36.29 13.33
C SER A 140 -20.04 35.61 13.97
N PHE A 141 -19.24 36.34 14.74
CA PHE A 141 -18.01 35.86 15.34
C PHE A 141 -17.85 36.34 16.79
N VAL A 142 -17.24 35.48 17.60
CA VAL A 142 -16.54 35.88 18.82
C VAL A 142 -15.05 35.70 18.57
N GLY A 143 -14.27 36.77 18.60
CA GLY A 143 -12.80 36.74 18.52
C GLY A 143 -12.20 36.91 19.89
N SER A 144 -11.42 35.94 20.37
CA SER A 144 -10.76 36.02 21.66
C SER A 144 -9.25 36.20 21.54
N ASP A 145 -8.67 36.98 22.45
CA ASP A 145 -7.21 37.10 22.61
C ASP A 145 -6.87 37.35 24.09
N PHE A 146 -5.59 37.19 24.45
CA PHE A 146 -5.10 37.40 25.82
C PHE A 146 -4.21 38.64 25.96
N THR A 147 -3.77 39.23 24.84
CA THR A 147 -2.92 40.43 24.86
C THR A 147 -3.75 41.69 24.71
N ASP A 148 -3.49 42.71 25.55
CA ASP A 148 -4.27 43.96 25.54
C ASP A 148 -4.14 44.69 24.20
N VAL A 149 -2.95 44.61 23.58
CA VAL A 149 -2.69 45.20 22.26
C VAL A 149 -3.52 44.53 21.17
N ALA A 150 -3.64 43.20 21.17
CA ALA A 150 -4.47 42.50 20.20
C ALA A 150 -5.95 42.85 20.38
N LEU A 151 -6.44 42.85 21.63
CA LEU A 151 -7.83 43.18 21.95
C LEU A 151 -8.18 44.61 21.52
N GLU A 152 -7.34 45.60 21.86
CA GLU A 152 -7.56 47.00 21.50
C GLU A 152 -7.61 47.19 19.98
N TRP A 153 -6.66 46.62 19.24
CA TRP A 153 -6.58 46.80 17.79
C TRP A 153 -7.60 45.97 17.01
N ALA A 154 -7.94 44.78 17.48
CA ALA A 154 -9.06 44.01 16.94
C ALA A 154 -10.36 44.82 17.05
N GLU A 155 -10.62 45.41 18.21
CA GLU A 155 -11.83 46.21 18.42
C GLU A 155 -11.84 47.49 17.56
N LYS A 156 -10.69 48.16 17.38
CA LYS A 156 -10.55 49.28 16.44
C LYS A 156 -10.83 48.86 14.99
N ASN A 157 -10.32 47.71 14.56
CA ASN A 157 -10.57 47.19 13.21
C ASN A 157 -12.05 46.84 13.00
N VAL A 158 -12.71 46.25 14.00
CA VAL A 158 -14.16 46.00 13.95
C VAL A 158 -14.95 47.32 13.88
N LYS A 159 -14.66 48.29 14.75
CA LYS A 159 -15.32 49.61 14.78
C LYS A 159 -15.11 50.42 13.49
N SER A 160 -13.99 50.19 12.80
CA SER A 160 -13.68 50.83 11.50
C SER A 160 -14.53 50.31 10.34
N ASN A 161 -15.34 49.26 10.56
CA ASN A 161 -16.23 48.64 9.58
C ASN A 161 -17.69 48.57 10.07
N PRO A 162 -18.42 49.70 10.13
CA PRO A 162 -19.77 49.76 10.72
C PRO A 162 -20.81 48.83 10.06
N HIS A 163 -20.58 48.41 8.82
CA HIS A 163 -21.48 47.52 8.08
C HIS A 163 -21.43 46.05 8.55
N ILE A 164 -20.39 45.67 9.31
CA ILE A 164 -20.19 44.32 9.87
C ILE A 164 -19.84 44.33 11.37
N SER A 165 -19.76 45.50 12.01
CA SER A 165 -19.36 45.62 13.42
C SER A 165 -20.26 44.83 14.36
N ASP A 166 -21.56 44.83 14.11
CA ASP A 166 -22.56 44.14 14.94
C ASP A 166 -22.48 42.61 14.84
N LEU A 167 -21.70 42.10 13.88
CA LEU A 167 -21.47 40.67 13.71
C LEU A 167 -20.28 40.16 14.52
N ILE A 168 -19.40 41.03 15.05
CA ILE A 168 -18.13 40.63 15.63
C ILE A 168 -18.01 41.14 17.08
N GLU A 169 -17.95 40.21 18.03
CA GLU A 169 -17.65 40.46 19.44
C GLU A 169 -16.16 40.15 19.71
N ILE A 170 -15.45 41.05 20.40
CA ILE A 170 -14.08 40.80 20.90
C ILE A 170 -14.12 40.47 22.39
N ARG A 171 -13.43 39.40 22.80
CA ARG A 171 -13.47 38.89 24.18
C ARG A 171 -12.06 38.69 24.76
N ASP A 172 -11.83 39.17 25.97
CA ASP A 172 -10.60 38.89 26.72
C ASP A 172 -10.65 37.48 27.29
N SER A 173 -9.66 36.65 26.95
CA SER A 173 -9.57 35.28 27.48
C SER A 173 -9.02 35.21 28.91
N LYS A 174 -8.53 36.31 29.48
CA LYS A 174 -8.04 36.38 30.88
C LYS A 174 -9.18 36.44 31.91
N VAL A 175 -10.40 36.81 31.51
CA VAL A 175 -11.52 37.07 32.43
C VAL A 175 -12.48 35.88 32.48
N LEU A 176 -12.51 35.16 33.61
CA LEU A 176 -13.54 34.16 33.92
C LEU A 176 -14.88 34.87 34.24
N PRO A 177 -16.03 34.41 33.72
CA PRO A 177 -17.31 35.03 34.02
C PRO A 177 -17.69 34.83 35.49
N GLN A 178 -17.80 35.92 36.24
CA GLN A 178 -18.46 35.94 37.54
C GLN A 178 -19.96 35.69 37.34
N SER A 179 -20.50 34.60 37.91
CA SER A 179 -21.94 34.40 38.00
C SER A 179 -22.51 35.33 39.07
N SER A 180 -23.41 36.21 38.64
CA SER A 180 -24.22 37.07 39.50
C SER A 180 -25.40 36.31 40.10
N SER A 181 -25.50 36.24 41.43
CA SER A 181 -26.66 36.63 42.27
C SER A 181 -26.76 35.86 43.60
N VAL A 182 -27.15 36.60 44.65
CA VAL A 182 -27.71 36.24 46.00
C VAL A 182 -26.86 36.88 47.14
N PRO A 183 -27.51 37.48 48.16
CA PRO A 183 -27.27 38.88 48.55
C PRO A 183 -26.26 39.09 49.69
N GLU A 184 -25.90 40.37 49.81
CA GLU A 184 -25.24 41.04 50.92
C GLU A 184 -25.54 40.44 52.30
N VAL A 185 -24.45 40.12 53.01
CA VAL A 185 -24.41 40.16 54.47
C VAL A 185 -23.23 41.02 54.86
N GLU A 186 -23.55 42.10 55.58
CA GLU A 186 -22.66 43.12 56.13
C GLU A 186 -21.62 42.59 57.13
N ASN A 187 -20.65 43.48 57.39
CA ASN A 187 -19.71 43.55 58.51
C ASN A 187 -18.42 42.74 58.42
N CYS A 188 -17.26 43.24 58.79
CA CYS A 188 -16.82 44.56 59.24
C CYS A 188 -15.28 44.56 59.14
N GLU A 189 -14.71 45.75 58.90
CA GLU A 189 -13.45 46.31 59.43
C GLU A 189 -12.39 45.30 59.95
N SER A 190 -11.13 45.34 59.52
CA SER A 190 -10.25 46.50 59.74
C SER A 190 -8.85 46.24 59.16
N GLU A 191 -8.16 47.36 58.95
CA GLU A 191 -6.80 47.60 58.47
C GLU A 191 -5.70 46.72 59.09
N LEU A 192 -4.60 46.47 58.36
CA LEU A 192 -3.23 46.96 58.66
C LEU A 192 -2.15 46.28 57.79
N THR A 193 -1.62 47.05 56.83
CA THR A 193 -0.23 47.53 56.76
C THR A 193 0.96 46.55 56.86
N ILE A 194 1.60 46.32 55.69
CA ILE A 194 3.03 46.49 55.35
C ILE A 194 4.13 45.55 55.91
N GLN A 195 5.05 45.22 54.98
CA GLN A 195 6.46 44.77 55.06
C GLN A 195 6.71 43.31 55.49
N GLU A 196 7.22 42.41 54.64
CA GLU A 196 8.42 42.44 53.77
C GLU A 196 9.73 42.49 54.57
N GLU A 197 10.35 41.31 54.75
CA GLU A 197 11.77 40.98 54.54
C GLU A 197 12.16 39.74 55.35
N ALA A 198 12.81 38.77 54.70
CA ALA A 198 13.88 37.97 55.32
C ALA A 198 14.62 37.13 54.26
N GLU A 199 15.88 37.47 54.08
CA GLU A 199 16.91 36.66 53.43
C GLU A 199 17.74 35.94 54.52
N ILE A 200 18.36 34.81 54.15
CA ILE A 200 19.55 34.15 54.74
C ILE A 200 19.34 32.89 55.62
N SER A 201 19.84 31.78 55.05
CA SER A 201 20.14 30.42 55.54
C SER A 201 21.32 30.39 56.55
N PRO A 202 21.94 29.26 57.00
CA PRO A 202 21.65 27.81 56.84
C PRO A 202 21.67 27.04 58.20
N THR A 203 21.41 25.73 58.34
CA THR A 203 22.42 24.64 58.23
C THR A 203 21.82 23.30 58.75
N VAL A 204 21.90 22.24 57.91
CA VAL A 204 22.15 20.80 58.17
C VAL A 204 21.06 19.81 58.68
N GLN A 205 20.68 18.94 57.71
CA GLN A 205 20.47 17.47 57.68
C GLN A 205 19.48 16.75 58.62
N SER A 206 18.50 16.07 58.01
CA SER A 206 18.50 14.59 57.89
C SER A 206 17.50 14.12 56.82
N ASP A 207 17.92 13.09 56.06
CA ASP A 207 17.24 12.41 54.95
C ASP A 207 15.77 12.05 55.17
N TYR A 208 14.93 12.22 54.12
CA TYR A 208 14.02 11.18 53.57
C TYR A 208 13.50 11.64 52.19
N LEU A 209 13.54 10.73 51.22
CA LEU A 209 13.14 10.89 49.81
C LEU A 209 11.64 11.16 49.65
N VAL A 210 11.25 12.25 48.96
CA VAL A 210 9.96 12.37 48.28
C VAL A 210 10.15 13.06 46.92
N ASP A 211 9.86 12.28 45.88
CA ASP A 211 9.68 12.63 44.48
C ASP A 211 8.39 13.47 44.28
N GLY A 212 8.37 14.38 43.31
CA GLY A 212 7.18 15.19 43.03
C GLY A 212 7.40 16.38 42.11
N ASN A 213 7.66 16.12 40.82
CA ASN A 213 7.54 17.07 39.71
C ASN A 213 6.32 18.01 39.86
N LYS A 214 6.54 19.30 40.10
CA LYS A 214 5.53 20.34 39.85
C LYS A 214 5.50 20.63 38.35
N SER A 215 4.60 19.94 37.65
CA SER A 215 4.23 20.23 36.26
C SER A 215 3.43 21.54 36.21
N TYR A 216 3.99 22.58 35.59
CA TYR A 216 3.23 23.78 35.23
C TYR A 216 2.21 23.41 34.14
N THR A 217 0.94 23.23 34.50
CA THR A 217 -0.16 23.10 33.54
C THR A 217 -0.54 24.49 33.03
N GLU A 218 -0.24 24.79 31.78
CA GLU A 218 -0.71 26.02 31.11
C GLU A 218 -2.25 26.09 31.09
N PRO A 219 -2.84 27.30 31.07
CA PRO A 219 -4.28 27.48 31.11
C PRO A 219 -4.99 26.91 29.88
N ALA A 220 -6.27 26.57 30.08
CA ALA A 220 -7.19 26.14 29.03
C ALA A 220 -7.42 27.27 28.01
N VAL A 221 -7.73 26.90 26.77
CA VAL A 221 -7.79 27.83 25.62
C VAL A 221 -9.22 28.30 25.35
N LEU A 222 -10.20 27.40 25.47
CA LEU A 222 -11.63 27.66 25.24
C LEU A 222 -12.45 27.61 26.53
N LEU A 223 -12.03 26.78 27.51
CA LEU A 223 -12.73 26.67 28.79
C LEU A 223 -12.60 27.97 29.57
N GLY A 224 -13.72 28.48 30.07
CA GLY A 224 -13.80 29.78 30.77
C GLY A 224 -14.08 30.97 29.85
N VAL A 225 -13.70 30.90 28.57
CA VAL A 225 -13.99 31.96 27.57
C VAL A 225 -15.34 31.72 26.90
N VAL A 226 -15.71 30.46 26.66
CA VAL A 226 -17.03 30.07 26.14
C VAL A 226 -18.05 30.10 27.27
N LYS A 227 -19.12 30.90 27.14
CA LYS A 227 -20.16 31.04 28.18
C LYS A 227 -21.03 29.78 28.26
N GLU A 228 -21.59 29.50 29.44
CA GLU A 228 -22.30 28.24 29.74
C GLU A 228 -23.49 27.90 28.83
N ASN A 229 -24.08 28.84 28.10
CA ASN A 229 -25.19 28.56 27.17
C ASN A 229 -24.88 28.93 25.71
N GLU A 230 -23.63 29.23 25.38
CA GLU A 230 -23.24 29.53 23.99
C GLU A 230 -22.97 28.24 23.19
N THR A 231 -23.52 28.21 21.98
CA THR A 231 -23.19 27.22 20.95
C THR A 231 -22.71 27.94 19.70
N PHE A 232 -21.87 27.26 18.93
CA PHE A 232 -21.19 27.79 17.77
C PHE A 232 -21.20 26.75 16.65
N ASP A 233 -21.24 27.24 15.41
CA ASP A 233 -21.10 26.38 14.23
C ASP A 233 -19.67 25.91 14.04
N PHE A 234 -18.69 26.73 14.39
CA PHE A 234 -17.30 26.32 14.36
C PHE A 234 -16.41 27.13 15.31
N CYS A 235 -15.28 26.56 15.70
CA CYS A 235 -14.12 27.34 16.12
C CYS A 235 -13.00 27.25 15.10
N MET A 236 -12.15 28.27 15.04
CA MET A 236 -10.95 28.30 14.21
C MET A 236 -9.77 28.87 14.98
N SER A 237 -8.57 28.49 14.56
CA SER A 237 -7.33 28.94 15.20
C SER A 237 -6.18 28.93 14.20
N ASN A 238 -5.35 29.97 14.24
CA ASN A 238 -4.01 29.98 13.66
C ASN A 238 -3.00 30.00 14.81
N PRO A 239 -2.58 28.83 15.30
CA PRO A 239 -1.80 28.73 16.53
C PRO A 239 -0.41 29.35 16.38
N PRO A 240 0.22 29.77 17.50
CA PRO A 240 1.64 30.06 17.52
C PRO A 240 2.43 28.83 17.05
N PHE A 241 3.31 29.01 16.06
CA PHE A 241 3.93 27.88 15.33
C PHE A 241 5.22 27.35 15.97
N PHE A 242 5.89 28.17 16.79
CA PHE A 242 7.26 27.93 17.23
C PHE A 242 7.34 27.63 18.72
N GLU A 243 8.32 26.83 19.11
CA GLU A 243 8.63 26.57 20.52
C GLU A 243 9.60 27.62 21.08
N THR A 244 10.45 28.20 20.22
CA THR A 244 11.35 29.30 20.55
C THR A 244 11.27 30.39 19.49
N PHE A 245 11.55 31.63 19.89
CA PHE A 245 11.50 32.78 18.97
C PHE A 245 12.56 32.69 17.86
N GLU A 246 13.68 32.02 18.10
CA GLU A 246 14.76 31.83 17.12
C GLU A 246 14.32 31.04 15.87
N GLU A 247 13.39 30.09 16.01
CA GLU A 247 12.85 29.33 14.87
C GLU A 247 12.09 30.23 13.87
N SER A 248 11.53 31.35 14.34
CA SER A 248 10.73 32.26 13.51
C SER A 248 11.57 33.04 12.49
N GLY A 249 12.88 33.20 12.73
CA GLY A 249 13.81 33.96 11.88
C GLY A 249 14.46 33.16 10.74
N LEU A 250 14.16 31.87 10.59
CA LEU A 250 14.87 30.96 9.67
C LEU A 250 14.49 31.11 8.18
N ASN A 251 13.49 31.92 7.84
CA ASN A 251 13.10 32.15 6.44
C ASN A 251 13.55 33.54 5.96
N PRO A 252 14.70 33.66 5.27
CA PRO A 252 15.27 34.95 4.86
C PRO A 252 14.48 35.64 3.72
N LYS A 253 13.41 35.03 3.21
CA LYS A 253 12.66 35.51 2.04
C LYS A 253 11.36 36.25 2.39
N THR A 254 11.01 36.33 3.67
CA THR A 254 9.77 36.97 4.14
C THR A 254 10.02 37.73 5.43
N SER A 255 9.36 38.88 5.60
CA SER A 255 9.31 39.59 6.87
C SER A 255 8.48 38.76 7.87
N CYS A 256 9.12 38.21 8.89
CA CYS A 256 8.41 37.65 10.04
C CYS A 256 8.15 38.78 11.05
N GLY A 257 7.07 39.55 10.84
CA GLY A 257 6.46 40.32 11.92
C GLY A 257 5.72 39.39 12.89
N GLY A 258 5.39 39.87 14.09
CA GLY A 258 4.70 39.11 15.13
C GLY A 258 5.39 39.22 16.47
N THR A 259 4.62 39.39 17.55
CA THR A 259 5.20 39.39 18.90
C THR A 259 5.54 37.97 19.33
N PRO A 260 6.42 37.77 20.34
CA PRO A 260 6.69 36.45 20.91
C PRO A 260 5.41 35.71 21.31
N GLU A 261 4.41 36.43 21.82
CA GLU A 261 3.11 35.90 22.24
C GLU A 261 2.25 35.40 21.08
N GLU A 262 2.37 35.99 19.88
CA GLU A 262 1.67 35.55 18.66
C GLU A 262 2.39 34.37 17.96
N MET A 263 3.70 34.22 18.19
CA MET A 263 4.56 33.35 17.39
C MET A 263 5.03 32.10 18.14
N VAL A 264 5.12 32.17 19.47
CA VAL A 264 5.75 31.18 20.33
C VAL A 264 4.79 30.68 21.41
N CYS A 265 4.78 29.37 21.66
CA CYS A 265 4.19 28.80 22.86
C CYS A 265 5.01 27.60 23.33
N ASN A 266 4.95 27.26 24.62
CA ASN A 266 5.67 26.09 25.13
C ASN A 266 5.15 24.80 24.47
N GLY A 267 6.07 23.95 24.00
CA GLY A 267 5.76 22.76 23.22
C GLY A 267 5.24 23.04 21.79
N GLY A 268 5.29 24.31 21.36
CA GLY A 268 4.92 24.78 20.03
C GLY A 268 3.48 24.45 19.61
N GLU A 269 3.25 24.52 18.30
CA GLU A 269 1.94 24.26 17.68
C GLU A 269 1.28 22.95 18.16
N GLN A 270 2.06 21.89 18.34
CA GLN A 270 1.53 20.59 18.76
C GLN A 270 0.88 20.66 20.15
N ALA A 271 1.54 21.31 21.11
CA ALA A 271 1.03 21.46 22.47
C ALA A 271 -0.19 22.39 22.51
N PHE A 272 -0.16 23.48 21.74
CA PHE A 272 -1.30 24.40 21.65
C PHE A 272 -2.56 23.71 21.12
N VAL A 273 -2.45 23.03 19.97
CA VAL A 273 -3.61 22.33 19.39
C VAL A 273 -4.05 21.15 20.25
N SER A 274 -3.11 20.50 20.97
CA SER A 274 -3.45 19.47 21.95
C SER A 274 -4.36 19.98 23.07
N ARG A 275 -4.16 21.22 23.56
CA ARG A 275 -5.06 21.84 24.55
C ARG A 275 -6.43 22.15 23.98
N ILE A 276 -6.52 22.62 22.73
CA ILE A 276 -7.82 22.79 22.06
C ILE A 276 -8.55 21.44 21.96
N ILE A 277 -7.83 20.36 21.66
CA ILE A 277 -8.41 19.01 21.64
C ILE A 277 -8.92 18.62 23.02
N GLU A 278 -8.16 18.85 24.08
CA GLU A 278 -8.57 18.58 25.46
C GLU A 278 -9.82 19.37 25.85
N ASP A 279 -9.85 20.68 25.59
CA ASP A 279 -11.03 21.52 25.84
C ASP A 279 -12.25 21.05 25.05
N SER A 280 -12.05 20.58 23.81
CA SER A 280 -13.12 20.07 22.96
C SER A 280 -13.76 18.79 23.54
N THR A 281 -13.05 18.01 24.37
CA THR A 281 -13.63 16.84 25.05
C THR A 281 -14.65 17.21 26.13
N VAL A 282 -14.52 18.41 26.69
CA VAL A 282 -15.44 18.96 27.69
C VAL A 282 -16.59 19.70 26.99
N LEU A 283 -16.26 20.53 26.00
CA LEU A 283 -17.25 21.35 25.28
C LEU A 283 -18.10 20.53 24.28
N ARG A 284 -17.56 19.43 23.76
CA ARG A 284 -18.20 18.45 22.86
C ARG A 284 -19.06 19.11 21.78
N GLN A 285 -20.38 19.03 21.92
CA GLN A 285 -21.35 19.47 20.91
C GLN A 285 -21.66 20.98 20.97
N ARG A 286 -21.02 21.74 21.88
CA ARG A 286 -21.11 23.22 21.86
C ARG A 286 -20.55 23.84 20.59
N PHE A 287 -19.64 23.14 19.92
CA PHE A 287 -19.18 23.48 18.58
C PHE A 287 -19.59 22.36 17.61
N ARG A 288 -20.20 22.72 16.48
CA ARG A 288 -20.44 21.72 15.42
C ARG A 288 -19.12 21.26 14.80
N TRP A 289 -18.18 22.18 14.58
CA TRP A 289 -16.83 21.89 14.11
C TRP A 289 -15.77 22.57 14.98
N TYR A 290 -14.78 21.82 15.42
CA TYR A 290 -13.53 22.40 15.91
C TYR A 290 -12.53 22.40 14.77
N THR A 291 -11.78 23.48 14.57
CA THR A 291 -10.79 23.55 13.51
C THR A 291 -9.51 24.28 13.95
N SER A 292 -8.38 23.89 13.38
CA SER A 292 -7.10 24.60 13.54
C SER A 292 -6.25 24.51 12.27
N MET A 293 -5.57 25.60 11.92
CA MET A 293 -4.54 25.62 10.87
C MET A 293 -3.20 25.15 11.43
N LEU A 294 -2.47 24.34 10.67
CA LEU A 294 -1.15 23.84 11.01
C LEU A 294 -0.07 24.35 10.04
N GLY A 295 1.06 24.77 10.60
CA GLY A 295 2.28 25.20 9.95
C GLY A 295 3.26 24.06 9.65
N LYS A 296 3.24 22.96 10.42
CA LYS A 296 4.15 21.81 10.25
C LYS A 296 3.38 20.53 9.91
N LYS A 297 3.60 19.97 8.70
CA LYS A 297 2.94 18.71 8.25
C LYS A 297 3.15 17.52 9.19
N ALA A 298 4.30 17.48 9.89
CA ALA A 298 4.62 16.42 10.85
C ALA A 298 3.61 16.37 12.01
N ASN A 299 3.13 17.53 12.48
CA ASN A 299 2.20 17.65 13.60
C ASN A 299 0.82 17.08 13.24
N LEU A 300 0.42 17.15 11.97
CA LEU A 300 -0.89 16.66 11.52
C LEU A 300 -1.11 15.19 11.86
N LYS A 301 -0.09 14.33 11.67
CA LYS A 301 -0.21 12.89 11.96
C LYS A 301 -0.40 12.63 13.47
N LEU A 302 0.34 13.35 14.30
CA LEU A 302 0.29 13.21 15.76
C LEU A 302 -1.04 13.70 16.33
N LEU A 303 -1.52 14.85 15.86
CA LEU A 303 -2.79 15.44 16.29
C LEU A 303 -4.00 14.61 15.85
N ILE A 304 -3.98 14.03 14.64
CA ILE A 304 -5.02 13.08 14.21
C ILE A 304 -5.06 11.86 15.14
N SER A 305 -3.90 11.34 15.56
CA SER A 305 -3.85 10.23 16.51
C SER A 305 -4.50 10.60 17.84
N LYS A 306 -4.18 11.78 18.38
CA LYS A 306 -4.75 12.28 19.64
C LYS A 306 -6.28 12.53 19.53
N LEU A 307 -6.75 13.02 18.39
CA LEU A 307 -8.19 13.18 18.13
C LEU A 307 -8.95 11.85 18.23
N TRP A 308 -8.43 10.78 17.62
CA TRP A 308 -9.06 9.47 17.70
C TRP A 308 -8.99 8.87 19.11
N GLU A 309 -7.91 9.13 19.85
CA GLU A 309 -7.77 8.72 21.26
C GLU A 309 -8.86 9.34 22.15
N VAL A 310 -9.19 10.63 21.95
CA VAL A 310 -10.23 11.31 22.73
C VAL A 310 -11.67 11.04 22.25
N GLY A 311 -11.84 10.16 21.25
CA GLY A 311 -13.15 9.68 20.82
C GLY A 311 -13.98 10.68 20.01
N VAL A 312 -13.34 11.50 19.16
CA VAL A 312 -14.07 12.30 18.16
C VAL A 312 -14.78 11.41 17.14
N THR A 313 -15.92 11.86 16.62
CA THR A 313 -16.72 11.08 15.66
C THR A 313 -16.27 11.31 14.23
N ILE A 314 -15.82 12.52 13.91
CA ILE A 314 -15.47 12.95 12.55
C ILE A 314 -14.14 13.71 12.61
N VAL A 315 -13.23 13.38 11.69
CA VAL A 315 -12.00 14.14 11.43
C VAL A 315 -11.92 14.44 9.93
N LYS A 316 -11.62 15.70 9.59
CA LYS A 316 -11.39 16.19 8.23
C LYS A 316 -10.06 16.94 8.17
N THR A 317 -9.38 16.83 7.04
CA THR A 317 -8.12 17.54 6.81
C THR A 317 -8.11 18.15 5.42
N THR A 318 -7.29 19.18 5.23
CA THR A 318 -7.05 19.81 3.93
C THR A 318 -5.64 20.38 3.86
N GLU A 319 -5.21 20.78 2.66
CA GLU A 319 -3.97 21.52 2.44
C GLU A 319 -4.29 22.87 1.80
N PHE A 320 -3.75 23.94 2.37
CA PHE A 320 -3.80 25.29 1.83
C PHE A 320 -2.46 25.59 1.16
N VAL A 321 -2.47 25.76 -0.17
CA VAL A 321 -1.25 26.07 -0.95
C VAL A 321 -1.38 27.47 -1.54
N GLN A 322 -0.47 28.38 -1.16
CA GLN A 322 -0.36 29.70 -1.76
C GLN A 322 1.11 30.01 -2.08
N GLY A 323 1.43 30.05 -3.37
CA GLY A 323 2.82 30.25 -3.81
C GLY A 323 3.72 29.09 -3.36
N GLN A 324 4.77 29.41 -2.59
CA GLN A 324 5.69 28.41 -2.01
C GLN A 324 5.29 27.98 -0.59
N THR A 325 4.24 28.58 -0.01
CA THR A 325 3.82 28.34 1.36
C THR A 325 2.67 27.33 1.37
N SER A 326 2.91 26.17 1.97
CA SER A 326 1.87 25.20 2.33
C SER A 326 1.50 25.32 3.81
N ARG A 327 0.21 25.19 4.10
CA ARG A 327 -0.37 25.03 5.44
C ARG A 327 -1.38 23.88 5.39
N TRP A 328 -1.74 23.32 6.53
CA TRP A 328 -2.70 22.23 6.63
C TRP A 328 -3.89 22.64 7.49
N GLY A 329 -5.10 22.27 7.11
CA GLY A 329 -6.27 22.43 7.96
C GLY A 329 -6.59 21.11 8.67
N LEU A 330 -6.88 21.16 9.96
CA LEU A 330 -7.39 20.06 10.76
C LEU A 330 -8.75 20.44 11.33
N ALA A 331 -9.75 19.59 11.14
CA ALA A 331 -11.11 19.80 11.62
C ALA A 331 -11.65 18.52 12.27
N TRP A 332 -12.39 18.65 13.36
CA TRP A 332 -13.02 17.52 14.03
C TRP A 332 -14.37 17.89 14.63
N SER A 333 -15.18 16.88 14.93
CA SER A 333 -16.48 17.03 15.56
C SER A 333 -16.79 15.87 16.50
N PHE A 334 -17.65 16.13 17.49
CA PHE A 334 -18.30 15.12 18.33
C PHE A 334 -19.76 14.88 17.93
N MET A 335 -20.24 15.52 16.87
CA MET A 335 -21.59 15.33 16.33
C MET A 335 -21.71 13.98 15.63
N PRO A 336 -22.86 13.30 15.71
CA PRO A 336 -23.10 12.08 14.94
C PRO A 336 -23.16 12.39 13.43
N THR A 337 -22.65 11.46 12.62
CA THR A 337 -22.71 11.57 11.15
C THR A 337 -24.17 11.48 10.68
N ALA A 338 -24.57 12.36 9.76
CA ALA A 338 -25.93 12.35 9.21
C ALA A 338 -26.22 11.01 8.50
N ARG A 339 -27.21 10.25 8.99
CA ARG A 339 -27.75 9.09 8.28
C ARG A 339 -28.51 9.58 7.06
N LYS A 340 -27.97 9.34 5.86
CA LYS A 340 -28.77 9.40 4.64
C LYS A 340 -29.72 8.21 4.63
N ILE A 341 -30.99 8.44 4.95
CA ILE A 341 -32.07 7.51 4.59
C ILE A 341 -32.21 7.59 3.07
N ILE A 342 -31.41 6.79 2.36
CA ILE A 342 -31.61 6.54 0.95
C ILE A 342 -32.64 5.42 0.87
N ALA A 343 -33.87 5.75 0.46
CA ALA A 343 -34.73 4.74 -0.13
C ALA A 343 -33.96 4.15 -1.35
N PRO A 344 -33.89 2.82 -1.49
CA PRO A 344 -32.94 2.20 -2.42
C PRO A 344 -33.23 2.66 -3.87
N PRO A 345 -32.22 3.11 -4.63
CA PRO A 345 -32.40 3.34 -6.05
C PRO A 345 -32.45 1.97 -6.74
N VAL A 346 -33.58 1.67 -7.39
CA VAL A 346 -33.65 0.55 -8.35
C VAL A 346 -32.74 0.91 -9.53
N VAL A 347 -31.49 0.47 -9.48
CA VAL A 347 -30.56 0.59 -10.61
C VAL A 347 -30.99 -0.45 -11.66
N LYS A 348 -31.58 -0.01 -12.77
CA LYS A 348 -31.80 -0.84 -13.96
C LYS A 348 -30.44 -1.23 -14.58
N LYS A 349 -29.78 -2.28 -14.07
CA LYS A 349 -28.57 -2.85 -14.68
C LYS A 349 -28.97 -3.59 -15.98
N SER A 350 -28.52 -3.09 -17.13
CA SER A 350 -28.84 -3.67 -18.45
C SER A 350 -28.00 -4.89 -18.85
N VAL A 351 -26.98 -5.23 -18.06
CA VAL A 351 -26.05 -6.35 -18.30
C VAL A 351 -25.70 -6.99 -16.96
N LEU A 352 -25.75 -8.32 -16.89
CA LEU A 352 -25.43 -9.13 -15.70
C LEU A 352 -24.51 -10.29 -16.10
N SER A 353 -23.70 -10.81 -15.18
CA SER A 353 -22.84 -11.97 -15.44
C SER A 353 -22.45 -12.72 -14.18
N PHE A 354 -22.23 -14.04 -14.27
CA PHE A 354 -21.67 -14.88 -13.22
C PHE A 354 -20.72 -15.94 -13.79
N MET A 355 -19.88 -16.54 -12.94
CA MET A 355 -18.98 -17.63 -13.32
C MET A 355 -19.51 -18.98 -12.85
N LEU A 356 -19.43 -19.99 -13.72
CA LEU A 356 -19.69 -21.39 -13.41
C LEU A 356 -18.35 -22.12 -13.33
N GLU A 357 -17.90 -22.39 -12.11
CA GLU A 357 -16.60 -22.97 -11.78
C GLU A 357 -16.74 -24.45 -11.38
N GLY A 358 -15.67 -25.23 -11.57
CA GLY A 358 -15.64 -26.64 -11.12
C GLY A 358 -16.37 -27.61 -12.06
N ILE A 359 -16.61 -27.21 -13.32
CA ILE A 359 -17.31 -28.05 -14.29
C ILE A 359 -16.48 -29.31 -14.57
N LYS A 360 -17.07 -30.49 -14.34
CA LYS A 360 -16.44 -31.79 -14.64
C LYS A 360 -16.03 -31.80 -16.12
N ARG A 361 -14.88 -32.40 -16.44
CA ARG A 361 -14.33 -32.49 -17.82
C ARG A 361 -15.29 -33.08 -18.87
N GLN A 362 -16.36 -33.74 -18.44
CA GLN A 362 -17.41 -34.30 -19.29
C GLN A 362 -18.43 -33.28 -19.80
N TYR A 363 -18.53 -32.09 -19.19
CA TYR A 363 -19.43 -31.03 -19.62
C TYR A 363 -18.65 -29.90 -20.30
N SER A 364 -19.17 -29.45 -21.43
CA SER A 364 -18.63 -28.41 -22.29
C SER A 364 -19.48 -27.14 -22.21
N ALA A 365 -18.98 -26.06 -22.83
CA ALA A 365 -19.76 -24.85 -23.01
C ALA A 365 -21.09 -25.08 -23.77
N VAL A 366 -21.15 -26.11 -24.62
CA VAL A 366 -22.36 -26.48 -25.37
C VAL A 366 -23.43 -27.08 -24.46
N ASP A 367 -23.03 -27.91 -23.49
CA ASP A 367 -23.96 -28.54 -22.54
C ASP A 367 -24.59 -27.50 -21.60
N VAL A 368 -23.81 -26.49 -21.21
CA VAL A 368 -24.30 -25.34 -20.44
C VAL A 368 -25.24 -24.48 -21.28
N LEU A 369 -24.91 -24.25 -22.55
CA LEU A 369 -25.74 -23.46 -23.46
C LEU A 369 -27.09 -24.16 -23.76
N GLN A 370 -27.11 -25.48 -23.90
CA GLN A 370 -28.34 -26.28 -24.01
C GLN A 370 -29.15 -26.23 -22.70
N SER A 371 -28.49 -26.29 -21.55
CA SER A 371 -29.18 -26.20 -20.25
C SER A 371 -29.83 -24.83 -20.02
N VAL A 372 -29.24 -23.75 -20.53
CA VAL A 372 -29.86 -22.41 -20.55
C VAL A 372 -31.13 -22.43 -21.40
N GLU A 373 -31.08 -23.00 -22.61
CA GLU A 373 -32.26 -23.08 -23.49
C GLU A 373 -33.38 -23.95 -22.88
N GLU A 374 -33.03 -25.10 -22.29
CA GLU A 374 -33.98 -25.98 -21.59
C GLU A 374 -34.66 -25.28 -20.42
N PHE A 375 -33.91 -24.55 -19.60
CA PHE A 375 -34.44 -23.80 -18.45
C PHE A 375 -35.53 -22.83 -18.88
N PHE A 376 -35.28 -22.01 -19.89
CA PHE A 376 -36.25 -21.01 -20.34
C PHE A 376 -37.43 -21.62 -21.14
N LYS A 377 -37.19 -22.64 -21.97
CA LYS A 377 -38.28 -23.37 -22.65
C LYS A 377 -39.21 -24.07 -21.65
N SER A 378 -38.67 -24.63 -20.57
CA SER A 378 -39.46 -25.29 -19.52
C SER A 378 -40.40 -24.30 -18.80
N CYS A 379 -40.06 -23.02 -18.83
CA CYS A 379 -40.88 -21.93 -18.28
C CYS A 379 -41.79 -21.26 -19.33
N GLY A 380 -41.89 -21.84 -20.54
CA GLY A 380 -42.75 -21.33 -21.62
C GLY A 380 -42.19 -20.16 -22.43
N ALA A 381 -40.94 -19.73 -22.17
CA ALA A 381 -40.32 -18.63 -22.90
C ALA A 381 -39.82 -19.05 -24.29
N SER A 382 -39.89 -18.13 -25.24
CA SER A 382 -39.37 -18.36 -26.59
C SER A 382 -37.85 -18.20 -26.59
N CYS A 383 -37.13 -19.23 -27.05
CA CYS A 383 -35.68 -19.28 -27.05
C CYS A 383 -35.13 -19.55 -28.45
N LYS A 384 -34.12 -18.79 -28.86
CA LYS A 384 -33.36 -19.02 -30.10
C LYS A 384 -31.90 -19.25 -29.77
N LEU A 385 -31.48 -20.50 -29.81
CA LEU A 385 -30.09 -20.92 -29.65
C LEU A 385 -29.28 -20.60 -30.92
N ASN A 386 -28.09 -20.01 -30.74
CA ASN A 386 -27.10 -19.85 -31.79
C ASN A 386 -25.76 -20.45 -31.35
N SER A 387 -25.48 -21.65 -31.85
CA SER A 387 -24.27 -22.42 -31.53
C SER A 387 -22.99 -21.78 -32.08
N SER A 388 -23.07 -20.94 -33.13
CA SER A 388 -21.90 -20.26 -33.71
C SER A 388 -21.40 -19.09 -32.86
N THR A 389 -22.29 -18.44 -32.12
CA THR A 389 -22.00 -17.30 -31.25
C THR A 389 -22.06 -17.63 -29.77
N PHE A 390 -22.23 -18.91 -29.42
CA PHE A 390 -22.46 -19.41 -28.06
C PHE A 390 -23.47 -18.56 -27.28
N SER A 391 -24.61 -18.28 -27.93
CA SER A 391 -25.63 -17.39 -27.39
C SER A 391 -27.03 -17.98 -27.45
N VAL A 392 -27.87 -17.62 -26.47
CA VAL A 392 -29.31 -17.88 -26.50
C VAL A 392 -30.02 -16.54 -26.43
N ASP A 393 -30.91 -16.27 -27.39
CA ASP A 393 -31.83 -15.12 -27.35
C ASP A 393 -33.15 -15.56 -26.74
N ILE A 394 -33.61 -14.86 -25.70
CA ILE A 394 -34.81 -15.20 -24.92
C ILE A 394 -35.83 -14.06 -25.01
N VAL A 395 -37.09 -14.43 -25.22
CA VAL A 395 -38.25 -13.54 -25.16
C VAL A 395 -39.29 -14.17 -24.23
N ALA A 396 -39.67 -13.46 -23.17
CA ALA A 396 -40.64 -13.91 -22.17
C ALA A 396 -41.70 -12.83 -21.88
N SER A 397 -42.95 -13.23 -21.68
CA SER A 397 -44.03 -12.34 -21.21
C SER A 397 -44.01 -12.18 -19.68
N ASP A 398 -44.81 -11.26 -19.13
CA ASP A 398 -44.88 -11.00 -17.68
C ASP A 398 -45.32 -12.24 -16.88
N ASP A 399 -46.36 -12.95 -17.34
CA ASP A 399 -46.82 -14.21 -16.72
C ASP A 399 -45.74 -15.31 -16.70
N GLN A 400 -44.90 -15.33 -17.74
CA GLN A 400 -43.77 -16.27 -17.85
C GLN A 400 -42.62 -15.85 -16.94
N CYS A 401 -42.32 -14.56 -16.81
CA CYS A 401 -41.32 -14.04 -15.87
C CYS A 401 -41.69 -14.36 -14.42
N ASN A 402 -42.97 -14.22 -14.07
CA ASN A 402 -43.47 -14.59 -12.75
C ASN A 402 -43.40 -16.10 -12.50
N SER A 403 -43.61 -16.93 -13.53
CA SER A 403 -43.44 -18.39 -13.43
C SER A 403 -41.96 -18.80 -13.25
N ILE A 404 -41.03 -18.14 -13.93
CA ILE A 404 -39.58 -18.33 -13.76
C ILE A 404 -39.14 -17.99 -12.33
N SER A 405 -39.70 -16.93 -11.74
CA SER A 405 -39.38 -16.52 -10.36
C SER A 405 -39.94 -17.48 -9.29
N LYS A 406 -41.03 -18.21 -9.58
CA LYS A 406 -41.68 -19.14 -8.65
C LYS A 406 -41.10 -20.55 -8.69
N ASN A 407 -40.64 -21.01 -9.85
CA ASN A 407 -40.05 -22.36 -10.01
C ASN A 407 -38.67 -22.54 -9.34
N GLY A 408 -38.06 -21.47 -8.79
CA GLY A 408 -36.85 -21.57 -7.96
C GLY A 408 -37.09 -22.20 -6.57
N ILE A 409 -38.34 -22.40 -6.16
CA ILE A 409 -38.69 -22.96 -4.85
C ILE A 409 -39.78 -24.04 -5.04
N THR A 410 -39.43 -25.22 -5.55
CA THR A 410 -40.06 -26.49 -5.14
C THR A 410 -39.27 -27.69 -5.68
N ASP A 411 -39.28 -28.72 -4.84
CA ASP A 411 -38.51 -29.96 -4.88
C ASP A 411 -38.91 -30.95 -5.99
N VAL A 412 -38.03 -31.94 -6.13
CA VAL A 412 -38.02 -33.12 -6.99
C VAL A 412 -39.29 -33.99 -6.87
N ASP A 413 -39.59 -34.71 -7.96
CA ASP A 413 -40.58 -35.80 -8.14
C ASP A 413 -42.03 -35.44 -8.51
N ASN A 414 -42.36 -35.49 -9.82
CA ASN A 414 -43.48 -36.29 -10.35
C ASN A 414 -43.54 -36.39 -11.90
N VAL A 415 -43.15 -37.57 -12.40
CA VAL A 415 -43.79 -38.45 -13.40
C VAL A 415 -44.56 -37.87 -14.62
N ARG A 416 -44.01 -38.21 -15.80
CA ARG A 416 -44.63 -38.67 -17.08
C ARG A 416 -46.11 -38.34 -17.37
N SER A 417 -46.37 -37.69 -18.51
CA SER A 417 -47.05 -38.30 -19.70
C SER A 417 -47.47 -37.25 -20.75
N HIS A 418 -47.54 -37.74 -21.99
CA HIS A 418 -48.30 -37.26 -23.16
C HIS A 418 -47.66 -36.31 -24.20
N GLY A 419 -47.46 -36.88 -25.40
CA GLY A 419 -48.10 -36.37 -26.62
C GLY A 419 -47.22 -35.53 -27.54
N TYR A 420 -46.42 -36.17 -28.38
CA TYR A 420 -45.88 -35.51 -29.58
C TYR A 420 -46.99 -35.43 -30.62
N ASP A 421 -47.49 -34.22 -30.88
CA ASP A 421 -48.11 -33.90 -32.16
C ASP A 421 -47.30 -32.83 -32.89
N LYS A 422 -46.92 -33.17 -34.12
CA LYS A 422 -46.25 -32.32 -35.10
C LYS A 422 -47.25 -31.31 -35.64
N GLN A 423 -46.94 -30.02 -35.55
CA GLN A 423 -47.29 -29.06 -36.61
C GLN A 423 -46.12 -28.13 -36.90
N SER A 424 -45.63 -28.26 -38.14
CA SER A 424 -44.78 -27.34 -38.85
C SER A 424 -45.53 -26.06 -39.17
N LEU A 425 -44.93 -24.90 -38.97
CA LEU A 425 -45.26 -23.69 -39.72
C LEU A 425 -44.00 -22.83 -39.92
N ASP A 426 -43.78 -22.56 -41.20
CA ASP A 426 -42.66 -21.84 -41.79
C ASP A 426 -42.59 -20.37 -41.41
N GLY A 427 -41.44 -19.78 -41.73
CA GLY A 427 -41.00 -18.47 -41.32
C GLY A 427 -41.97 -17.32 -41.59
N SER A 428 -42.07 -16.46 -40.57
CA SER A 428 -42.36 -15.05 -40.74
C SER A 428 -41.62 -14.27 -39.66
N SER A 429 -41.14 -13.09 -40.03
CA SER A 429 -40.45 -12.13 -39.17
C SER A 429 -41.21 -11.88 -37.87
N LEU A 430 -40.58 -12.14 -36.73
CA LEU A 430 -41.08 -11.76 -35.41
C LEU A 430 -41.20 -10.23 -35.32
N GLN A 431 -42.40 -9.72 -35.55
CA GLN A 431 -42.80 -8.43 -34.98
C GLN A 431 -42.91 -8.65 -33.47
N VAL A 432 -41.95 -8.08 -32.74
CA VAL A 432 -41.90 -8.09 -31.28
C VAL A 432 -42.94 -7.08 -30.78
N SER A 433 -43.96 -7.53 -30.07
CA SER A 433 -44.87 -6.63 -29.35
C SER A 433 -44.10 -5.92 -28.23
N GLU A 434 -44.38 -4.63 -28.01
CA GLU A 434 -43.64 -3.74 -27.10
C GLU A 434 -43.71 -4.12 -25.60
N ASP A 435 -44.46 -5.18 -25.25
CA ASP A 435 -44.74 -5.58 -23.87
C ASP A 435 -43.92 -6.78 -23.35
N ASN A 436 -42.98 -7.34 -24.11
CA ASN A 436 -42.23 -8.55 -23.71
C ASN A 436 -40.79 -8.26 -23.22
N LEU A 437 -40.30 -9.05 -22.26
CA LEU A 437 -38.91 -9.01 -21.81
C LEU A 437 -37.99 -9.74 -22.79
N SER A 438 -37.03 -9.03 -23.39
CA SER A 438 -36.07 -9.61 -24.34
C SER A 438 -34.62 -9.42 -23.90
N PHE A 439 -33.85 -10.52 -23.82
CA PHE A 439 -32.44 -10.51 -23.42
C PHE A 439 -31.65 -11.66 -24.08
N ARG A 440 -30.34 -11.48 -24.18
CA ARG A 440 -29.37 -12.46 -24.72
C ARG A 440 -28.47 -12.99 -23.62
N ILE A 441 -28.27 -14.30 -23.58
CA ILE A 441 -27.26 -14.96 -22.76
C ILE A 441 -26.10 -15.41 -23.64
N LEU A 442 -24.87 -15.21 -23.17
CA LEU A 442 -23.63 -15.67 -23.79
C LEU A 442 -22.87 -16.58 -22.82
N VAL A 443 -22.27 -17.65 -23.33
CA VAL A 443 -21.44 -18.59 -22.55
C VAL A 443 -20.02 -18.61 -23.13
N PHE A 444 -19.03 -18.19 -22.34
CA PHE A 444 -17.63 -18.12 -22.76
C PHE A 444 -16.72 -18.94 -21.86
N GLN A 445 -15.77 -19.68 -22.44
CA GLN A 445 -14.76 -20.38 -21.67
C GLN A 445 -13.56 -19.46 -21.37
N GLN A 446 -13.31 -19.20 -20.10
CA GLN A 446 -12.21 -18.32 -19.67
C GLN A 446 -10.93 -19.13 -19.40
N MET A 447 -11.07 -20.32 -18.80
CA MET A 447 -10.03 -21.32 -18.58
C MET A 447 -10.65 -22.74 -18.58
N PRO A 448 -9.88 -23.84 -18.74
CA PRO A 448 -10.41 -25.19 -18.64
C PRO A 448 -11.11 -25.45 -17.29
N GLY A 449 -12.40 -25.76 -17.31
CA GLY A 449 -13.22 -25.98 -16.10
C GLY A 449 -13.96 -24.75 -15.55
N THR A 450 -13.82 -23.57 -16.19
CA THR A 450 -14.51 -22.33 -15.79
C THR A 450 -15.16 -21.65 -16.99
N LEU A 451 -16.49 -21.44 -16.92
CA LEU A 451 -17.27 -20.73 -17.93
C LEU A 451 -17.85 -19.43 -17.36
N LEU A 452 -17.81 -18.35 -18.13
CA LEU A 452 -18.46 -17.07 -17.87
C LEU A 452 -19.82 -17.03 -18.56
N ILE A 453 -20.89 -16.78 -17.81
CA ILE A 453 -22.24 -16.62 -18.32
C ILE A 453 -22.59 -15.13 -18.24
N LYS A 454 -22.97 -14.53 -19.36
CA LYS A 454 -23.28 -13.09 -19.47
C LYS A 454 -24.65 -12.86 -20.08
N GLY A 455 -25.55 -12.22 -19.33
CA GLY A 455 -26.86 -11.77 -19.78
C GLY A 455 -26.85 -10.30 -20.20
N SER A 456 -27.51 -9.96 -21.30
CA SER A 456 -27.65 -8.57 -21.79
C SER A 456 -29.06 -8.30 -22.29
N LEU A 457 -29.69 -7.25 -21.77
CA LEU A 457 -31.04 -6.83 -22.15
C LEU A 457 -31.02 -6.23 -23.57
N GLN A 458 -31.93 -6.67 -24.44
CA GLN A 458 -31.97 -6.22 -25.85
C GLN A 458 -32.76 -4.90 -26.02
N GLN A 459 -33.76 -4.64 -25.18
CA GLN A 459 -34.55 -3.41 -25.18
C GLN A 459 -34.57 -2.79 -23.78
N LYS A 460 -34.04 -1.57 -23.63
CA LYS A 460 -33.83 -0.91 -22.33
C LYS A 460 -35.07 -0.21 -21.77
N ASP A 461 -36.07 0.04 -22.63
CA ASP A 461 -37.23 0.88 -22.31
C ASP A 461 -38.51 0.08 -22.00
N SER A 462 -38.44 -1.26 -22.01
CA SER A 462 -39.58 -2.13 -21.66
C SER A 462 -39.94 -1.99 -20.17
N PRO A 463 -41.25 -1.96 -19.81
CA PRO A 463 -41.70 -1.92 -18.42
C PRO A 463 -41.23 -3.14 -17.61
N LEU A 464 -40.93 -4.27 -18.26
CA LEU A 464 -40.47 -5.51 -17.63
C LEU A 464 -38.95 -5.56 -17.40
N SER A 465 -38.19 -4.54 -17.82
CA SER A 465 -36.72 -4.47 -17.66
C SER A 465 -36.22 -4.66 -16.22
N GLY A 466 -37.06 -4.37 -15.21
CA GLY A 466 -36.75 -4.59 -13.79
C GLY A 466 -36.76 -6.07 -13.37
N LEU A 467 -37.45 -6.95 -14.11
CA LEU A 467 -37.50 -8.39 -13.82
C LEU A 467 -36.26 -9.15 -14.31
N PHE A 468 -35.44 -8.52 -15.17
CA PHE A 468 -34.25 -9.15 -15.75
C PHE A 468 -33.27 -9.67 -14.69
N SER A 469 -33.05 -8.93 -13.60
CA SER A 469 -32.14 -9.38 -12.52
C SER A 469 -32.67 -10.59 -11.76
N VAL A 470 -33.99 -10.65 -11.56
CA VAL A 470 -34.65 -11.77 -10.87
C VAL A 470 -34.56 -13.02 -11.74
N VAL A 471 -34.93 -12.90 -13.01
CA VAL A 471 -34.89 -13.98 -14.00
C VAL A 471 -33.46 -14.50 -14.21
N PHE A 472 -32.46 -13.61 -14.26
CA PHE A 472 -31.06 -13.99 -14.41
C PHE A 472 -30.50 -14.69 -13.16
N GLY A 473 -30.96 -14.29 -11.95
CA GLY A 473 -30.63 -14.96 -10.70
C GLY A 473 -31.17 -16.40 -10.62
N SER A 474 -32.42 -16.64 -11.03
CA SER A 474 -33.00 -17.98 -11.05
C SER A 474 -32.26 -18.94 -12.02
N LEU A 475 -31.76 -18.42 -13.14
CA LEU A 475 -30.91 -19.20 -14.05
C LEU A 475 -29.58 -19.57 -13.39
N GLU A 476 -28.94 -18.64 -12.68
CA GLU A 476 -27.67 -18.89 -11.99
C GLU A 476 -27.79 -20.05 -11.00
N GLU A 477 -28.86 -20.05 -10.20
CA GLU A 477 -29.14 -21.10 -9.22
C GLU A 477 -29.41 -22.46 -9.88
N SER A 478 -30.17 -22.47 -10.99
CA SER A 478 -30.44 -23.70 -11.75
C SER A 478 -29.18 -24.30 -12.37
N LEU A 479 -28.33 -23.48 -13.01
CA LEU A 479 -27.08 -23.95 -13.60
C LEU A 479 -26.08 -24.40 -12.54
N LYS A 480 -25.98 -23.67 -11.42
CA LYS A 480 -25.17 -24.13 -10.28
C LYS A 480 -25.68 -25.47 -9.78
N THR A 481 -26.97 -25.63 -9.52
CA THR A 481 -27.53 -26.91 -9.04
C THR A 481 -27.30 -28.07 -10.01
N LYS A 482 -27.46 -27.84 -11.33
CA LYS A 482 -27.31 -28.88 -12.36
C LYS A 482 -25.85 -29.31 -12.58
N PHE A 483 -24.91 -28.38 -12.50
CA PHE A 483 -23.49 -28.64 -12.79
C PHE A 483 -22.62 -28.77 -11.53
N TYR A 484 -23.15 -28.45 -10.34
CA TYR A 484 -22.48 -28.46 -9.06
C TYR A 484 -23.16 -29.44 -8.09
N MET A 485 -22.71 -30.71 -8.06
CA MET A 485 -22.93 -31.60 -6.90
C MET A 485 -21.84 -32.67 -6.74
N ASN A 486 -21.51 -32.90 -5.45
CA ASN A 486 -20.54 -33.80 -4.80
C ASN A 486 -19.08 -33.34 -4.66
N HIS A 487 -18.83 -32.45 -3.68
CA HIS A 487 -17.62 -32.47 -2.85
C HIS A 487 -17.98 -33.02 -1.45
N GLY A 488 -18.38 -34.30 -1.40
CA GLY A 488 -18.75 -34.99 -0.15
C GLY A 488 -17.58 -35.66 0.58
N GLU A 489 -16.38 -35.74 -0.02
CA GLU A 489 -15.28 -36.55 0.55
C GLU A 489 -14.04 -35.75 0.98
N ASP A 490 -13.84 -34.53 0.47
CA ASP A 490 -12.64 -33.72 0.82
C ASP A 490 -12.85 -32.79 2.02
N GLU A 491 -14.10 -32.50 2.40
CA GLU A 491 -14.41 -31.53 3.46
C GLU A 491 -14.57 -32.19 4.85
N TYR A 492 -14.92 -33.48 4.90
CA TYR A 492 -15.00 -34.24 6.15
C TYR A 492 -13.64 -34.46 6.84
N PHE A 493 -12.55 -34.51 6.08
CA PHE A 493 -11.20 -34.74 6.64
C PHE A 493 -10.48 -33.45 7.05
N LEU A 494 -10.92 -32.28 6.59
CA LEU A 494 -10.33 -30.97 6.89
C LEU A 494 -11.09 -30.20 7.98
N HIS A 495 -12.38 -30.49 8.19
CA HIS A 495 -13.15 -29.92 9.30
C HIS A 495 -12.83 -30.53 10.66
N HIS A 496 -12.18 -31.70 10.70
CA HIS A 496 -11.79 -32.40 11.94
C HIS A 496 -10.29 -32.31 12.30
N LEU A 497 -9.54 -31.35 11.76
CA LEU A 497 -8.22 -31.07 12.32
C LEU A 497 -8.39 -30.27 13.63
N PRO A 498 -7.92 -30.78 14.79
CA PRO A 498 -7.92 -29.98 16.00
C PRO A 498 -7.04 -28.75 15.77
N ILE A 499 -7.63 -27.61 16.15
CA ILE A 499 -7.05 -26.27 16.18
C ILE A 499 -5.69 -26.28 16.88
N LEU A 500 -4.84 -25.31 16.48
CA LEU A 500 -3.71 -24.80 17.25
C LEU A 500 -4.15 -24.43 18.68
N SER A 501 -4.32 -25.42 19.55
CA SER A 501 -4.28 -25.20 20.98
C SER A 501 -2.82 -25.08 21.37
N ASN A 502 -2.50 -23.96 22.02
CA ASN A 502 -1.26 -23.81 22.77
C ASN A 502 -1.28 -24.81 23.94
N THR A 503 -0.86 -26.04 23.67
CA THR A 503 -0.39 -26.96 24.70
C THR A 503 0.96 -27.48 24.23
N PRO A 504 2.03 -27.46 25.04
CA PRO A 504 3.28 -28.11 24.67
C PRO A 504 2.99 -29.59 24.50
N LEU A 505 2.84 -30.04 23.25
CA LEU A 505 2.67 -31.45 22.96
C LEU A 505 3.97 -32.13 23.39
N GLN A 506 3.88 -32.98 24.41
CA GLN A 506 4.97 -33.90 24.75
C GLN A 506 5.40 -34.65 23.47
N PRO A 507 6.71 -34.90 23.29
CA PRO A 507 7.21 -35.52 22.07
C PRO A 507 6.61 -36.92 21.94
N SER A 508 5.66 -37.08 21.01
CA SER A 508 5.19 -38.39 20.60
C SER A 508 6.37 -39.13 19.96
N LYS A 509 6.75 -40.24 20.59
CA LYS A 509 7.75 -41.18 20.10
C LYS A 509 7.16 -41.96 18.91
N SER A 510 7.06 -41.35 17.73
CA SER A 510 6.91 -42.09 16.48
C SER A 510 7.35 -41.28 15.25
N LEU A 511 8.58 -41.61 14.82
CA LEU A 511 9.24 -41.46 13.52
C LEU A 511 9.36 -40.08 12.82
N PRO A 512 10.40 -39.29 13.16
CA PRO A 512 10.75 -38.02 12.48
C PRO A 512 11.63 -38.19 11.20
N SER A 513 11.88 -39.41 10.72
CA SER A 513 13.04 -39.67 9.83
C SER A 513 12.77 -39.66 8.31
N ASP A 514 11.53 -39.83 7.82
CA ASP A 514 11.29 -40.02 6.37
C ASP A 514 10.99 -38.73 5.57
N ASP A 515 10.42 -37.69 6.19
CA ASP A 515 9.98 -36.47 5.47
C ASP A 515 11.12 -35.73 4.73
N LEU A 516 12.36 -35.85 5.22
CA LEU A 516 13.53 -35.17 4.66
C LEU A 516 14.45 -36.10 3.84
N ARG A 517 14.02 -37.34 3.57
CA ARG A 517 14.84 -38.35 2.89
C ARG A 517 15.26 -37.90 1.48
N ASN A 518 14.33 -37.35 0.70
CA ASN A 518 14.62 -36.90 -0.67
C ASN A 518 15.63 -35.76 -0.71
N PHE A 519 15.57 -34.84 0.26
CA PHE A 519 16.54 -33.74 0.36
C PHE A 519 17.92 -34.22 0.84
N ARG A 520 17.96 -35.15 1.79
CA ARG A 520 19.21 -35.79 2.20
C ARG A 520 19.85 -36.59 1.07
N LEU A 521 19.04 -37.27 0.25
CA LEU A 521 19.51 -37.96 -0.95
C LEU A 521 20.10 -36.97 -1.95
N LEU A 522 19.46 -35.82 -2.18
CA LEU A 522 20.00 -34.75 -3.02
C LEU A 522 21.38 -34.28 -2.51
N LEU A 523 21.50 -33.96 -1.22
CA LEU A 523 22.78 -33.54 -0.63
C LEU A 523 23.85 -34.62 -0.76
N LYS A 524 23.51 -35.89 -0.58
CA LYS A 524 24.43 -37.01 -0.77
C LYS A 524 24.90 -37.13 -2.21
N TRP A 525 23.98 -37.03 -3.18
CA TRP A 525 24.32 -37.03 -4.61
C TRP A 525 25.22 -35.86 -5.00
N CYS A 526 25.05 -34.69 -4.37
CA CYS A 526 25.91 -33.55 -4.59
C CYS A 526 27.23 -33.58 -3.79
N ALA A 527 27.48 -34.61 -2.98
CA ALA A 527 28.60 -34.67 -2.02
C ALA A 527 28.63 -33.46 -1.05
N LEU A 528 27.46 -33.02 -0.59
CA LEU A 528 27.24 -31.90 0.33
C LEU A 528 26.60 -32.34 1.66
N ASP A 529 26.57 -33.64 1.94
CA ASP A 529 25.97 -34.17 3.17
C ASP A 529 26.87 -33.95 4.38
N HIS A 530 26.43 -33.12 5.32
CA HIS A 530 27.15 -32.83 6.58
C HIS A 530 26.57 -33.59 7.78
N SER A 531 25.69 -34.58 7.55
CA SER A 531 25.03 -35.32 8.63
C SER A 531 25.96 -36.23 9.43
N SER A 532 27.07 -36.68 8.85
CA SER A 532 28.09 -37.51 9.51
C SER A 532 29.49 -36.89 9.40
N SER A 533 30.39 -37.25 10.31
CA SER A 533 31.79 -36.80 10.26
C SER A 533 32.50 -37.25 8.99
N SER A 534 32.19 -38.45 8.47
CA SER A 534 32.71 -38.93 7.19
C SER A 534 32.12 -38.18 6.00
N GLY A 535 30.82 -37.86 6.03
CA GLY A 535 30.16 -37.04 5.01
C GLY A 535 30.74 -35.63 4.93
N LYS A 536 31.02 -35.00 6.07
CA LYS A 536 31.73 -33.71 6.13
C LYS A 536 33.10 -33.80 5.46
N ALA A 537 33.92 -34.80 5.83
CA ALA A 537 35.25 -34.97 5.23
C ALA A 537 35.18 -35.13 3.71
N VAL A 538 34.26 -35.97 3.21
CA VAL A 538 34.02 -36.15 1.76
C VAL A 538 33.59 -34.84 1.11
N SER A 539 32.71 -34.08 1.76
CA SER A 539 32.21 -32.80 1.25
C SER A 539 33.31 -31.76 1.09
N TYR A 540 34.18 -31.58 2.11
CA TYR A 540 35.32 -30.67 2.03
C TYR A 540 36.34 -31.12 0.97
N MET A 541 36.61 -32.43 0.85
CA MET A 541 37.52 -32.96 -0.15
C MET A 541 37.00 -32.71 -1.57
N MET A 542 35.73 -33.05 -1.83
CA MET A 542 35.10 -32.82 -3.14
C MET A 542 35.05 -31.33 -3.49
N PHE A 543 34.76 -30.47 -2.50
CA PHE A 543 34.81 -29.03 -2.68
C PHE A 543 36.20 -28.53 -3.10
N VAL A 544 37.26 -28.90 -2.37
CA VAL A 544 38.63 -28.49 -2.69
C VAL A 544 39.05 -29.00 -4.07
N VAL A 545 38.76 -30.26 -4.39
CA VAL A 545 39.11 -30.87 -5.68
C VAL A 545 38.38 -30.17 -6.83
N PHE A 546 37.05 -30.13 -6.81
CA PHE A 546 36.28 -29.66 -7.96
C PHE A 546 36.13 -28.15 -8.04
N THR A 547 36.29 -27.41 -6.94
CA THR A 547 36.12 -25.94 -6.93
C THR A 547 37.45 -25.19 -7.06
N LEU A 548 38.54 -25.73 -6.52
CA LEU A 548 39.84 -25.06 -6.46
C LEU A 548 40.88 -25.77 -7.33
N LEU A 549 41.16 -27.05 -7.07
CA LEU A 549 42.27 -27.76 -7.71
C LEU A 549 42.06 -27.99 -9.21
N VAL A 550 40.90 -28.53 -9.62
CA VAL A 550 40.62 -28.83 -11.03
C VAL A 550 40.65 -27.56 -11.92
N PRO A 551 40.01 -26.44 -11.54
CA PRO A 551 40.13 -25.19 -12.29
C PRO A 551 41.57 -24.66 -12.40
N ILE A 552 42.33 -24.68 -11.30
CA ILE A 552 43.74 -24.25 -11.31
C ILE A 552 44.57 -25.13 -12.24
N ILE A 553 44.42 -26.45 -12.15
CA ILE A 553 45.13 -27.41 -13.01
C ILE A 553 44.73 -27.21 -14.48
N SER A 554 43.44 -26.98 -14.76
CA SER A 554 42.91 -26.69 -16.09
C SER A 554 43.55 -25.44 -16.70
N CYS A 555 43.61 -24.34 -15.94
CA CYS A 555 44.26 -23.09 -16.36
C CYS A 555 45.75 -23.24 -16.68
N LEU A 556 46.46 -24.12 -15.96
CA LEU A 556 47.90 -24.31 -16.12
C LEU A 556 48.28 -25.34 -17.20
N SER A 557 47.38 -26.28 -17.52
CA SER A 557 47.72 -27.47 -18.31
C SER A 557 47.17 -27.46 -19.75
N ILE A 558 46.15 -26.65 -20.03
CA ILE A 558 45.52 -26.57 -21.36
C ILE A 558 46.27 -25.54 -22.22
N LYS A 559 46.80 -25.98 -23.36
CA LYS A 559 47.35 -25.08 -24.40
C LYS A 559 46.34 -24.97 -25.54
N THR A 560 45.96 -23.75 -25.91
CA THR A 560 45.06 -23.48 -27.04
C THR A 560 45.76 -23.75 -28.38
N PRO A 561 45.02 -24.20 -29.43
CA PRO A 561 45.63 -24.59 -30.70
C PRO A 561 46.35 -23.42 -31.39
N ARG A 562 47.48 -23.71 -32.02
CA ARG A 562 48.24 -22.77 -32.87
C ARG A 562 47.44 -22.40 -34.13
N THR A 563 46.58 -21.40 -34.07
CA THR A 563 46.15 -20.66 -35.27
C THR A 563 46.19 -19.14 -35.01
N ARG A 564 47.25 -18.53 -35.57
CA ARG A 564 47.65 -17.10 -35.60
C ARG A 564 48.12 -16.46 -34.27
N PRO A 565 49.28 -15.79 -34.26
CA PRO A 565 49.92 -15.26 -33.05
C PRO A 565 49.19 -14.08 -32.37
N SER A 566 48.11 -13.54 -32.95
CA SER A 566 47.34 -12.44 -32.38
C SER A 566 46.09 -12.87 -31.58
N SER A 567 45.73 -14.15 -31.54
CA SER A 567 44.51 -14.68 -30.87
C SER A 567 44.76 -15.35 -29.51
N VAL A 568 46.03 -15.62 -29.17
CA VAL A 568 46.44 -16.42 -28.00
C VAL A 568 46.15 -15.71 -26.67
N MET A 569 46.29 -14.38 -26.64
CA MET A 569 46.06 -13.56 -25.45
C MET A 569 44.57 -13.45 -25.09
N ASP A 570 43.70 -13.52 -26.09
CA ASP A 570 42.25 -13.39 -25.93
C ASP A 570 41.62 -14.68 -25.38
N ALA A 571 41.94 -15.85 -25.96
CA ALA A 571 41.30 -17.12 -25.58
C ALA A 571 41.60 -17.55 -24.14
N ASN A 572 42.83 -17.30 -23.66
CA ASN A 572 43.19 -17.57 -22.27
C ASN A 572 42.48 -16.62 -21.30
N SER A 573 42.32 -15.35 -21.69
CA SER A 573 41.63 -14.33 -20.87
C SER A 573 40.15 -14.66 -20.66
N PHE A 574 39.46 -15.19 -21.68
CA PHE A 574 38.05 -15.61 -21.53
C PHE A 574 37.90 -16.86 -20.66
N ASN A 575 38.78 -17.86 -20.81
CA ASN A 575 38.72 -19.08 -19.98
C ASN A 575 38.93 -18.74 -18.49
N VAL A 576 39.91 -17.88 -18.21
CA VAL A 576 40.16 -17.35 -16.87
C VAL A 576 38.95 -16.56 -16.34
N LEU A 577 38.33 -15.73 -17.18
CA LEU A 577 37.15 -14.96 -16.80
C LEU A 577 35.92 -15.82 -16.52
N VAL A 578 35.77 -16.99 -17.13
CA VAL A 578 34.67 -17.93 -16.82
C VAL A 578 34.95 -18.70 -15.53
N GLN A 579 36.18 -19.18 -15.36
CA GLN A 579 36.50 -20.04 -14.21
C GLN A 579 36.45 -19.31 -12.87
N PHE A 580 36.93 -18.07 -12.78
CA PHE A 580 36.98 -17.33 -11.51
C PHE A 580 35.60 -17.02 -10.90
N PRO A 581 34.63 -16.45 -11.63
CA PRO A 581 33.28 -16.19 -11.11
C PRO A 581 32.54 -17.48 -10.76
N GLU A 582 32.67 -18.55 -11.56
CA GLU A 582 32.06 -19.85 -11.24
C GLU A 582 32.60 -20.43 -9.93
N SER A 583 33.92 -20.45 -9.76
CA SER A 583 34.53 -20.91 -8.51
C SER A 583 34.20 -19.96 -7.35
N GLY A 584 34.13 -18.65 -7.58
CA GLY A 584 33.73 -17.67 -6.58
C GLY A 584 32.30 -17.89 -6.07
N LEU A 585 31.34 -18.09 -6.97
CA LEU A 585 29.95 -18.39 -6.63
C LEU A 585 29.81 -19.74 -5.92
N ALA A 586 30.57 -20.75 -6.35
CA ALA A 586 30.60 -22.05 -5.67
C ALA A 586 31.19 -21.96 -4.25
N VAL A 587 32.25 -21.16 -4.05
CA VAL A 587 32.83 -20.88 -2.72
C VAL A 587 31.81 -20.18 -1.84
N ILE A 588 31.18 -19.11 -2.32
CA ILE A 588 30.13 -18.38 -1.58
C ILE A 588 28.98 -19.31 -1.22
N GLY A 589 28.52 -20.14 -2.17
CA GLY A 589 27.46 -21.13 -1.95
C GLY A 589 27.85 -22.19 -0.92
N PHE A 590 29.04 -22.76 -1.03
CA PHE A 590 29.54 -23.78 -0.09
C PHE A 590 29.71 -23.24 1.33
N LEU A 591 30.29 -22.05 1.49
CA LEU A 591 30.40 -21.38 2.78
C LEU A 591 29.02 -21.10 3.40
N THR A 592 28.04 -20.71 2.58
CA THR A 592 26.66 -20.51 3.01
C THR A 592 26.04 -21.82 3.53
N LEU A 593 26.23 -22.93 2.81
CA LEU A 593 25.77 -24.26 3.23
C LEU A 593 26.44 -24.75 4.52
N ILE A 594 27.75 -24.57 4.67
CA ILE A 594 28.47 -24.89 5.92
C ILE A 594 27.87 -24.13 7.09
N CYS A 595 27.69 -22.80 6.94
CA CYS A 595 27.12 -21.97 7.99
C CYS A 595 25.72 -22.45 8.37
N PHE A 596 24.89 -22.83 7.39
CA PHE A 596 23.55 -23.36 7.67
C PHE A 596 23.60 -24.69 8.41
N PHE A 597 24.36 -25.69 7.93
CA PHE A 597 24.41 -27.01 8.57
C PHE A 597 25.16 -27.01 9.91
N ARG A 598 25.98 -26.00 10.20
CA ARG A 598 26.63 -25.84 11.50
C ARG A 598 25.68 -25.25 12.55
N ILE A 599 24.80 -24.34 12.13
CA ILE A 599 23.95 -23.56 13.05
C ILE A 599 22.53 -24.16 13.16
N TYR A 600 22.02 -24.81 12.11
CA TYR A 600 20.63 -25.24 12.02
C TYR A 600 20.51 -26.71 11.60
N SER A 601 19.51 -27.41 12.16
CA SER A 601 19.03 -28.66 11.57
C SER A 601 18.28 -28.38 10.27
N LEU A 602 18.12 -29.39 9.41
CA LEU A 602 17.41 -29.22 8.15
C LEU A 602 15.93 -28.82 8.35
N THR A 603 15.28 -29.31 9.42
CA THR A 603 13.93 -28.89 9.79
C THR A 603 13.89 -27.44 10.26
N GLN A 604 14.87 -26.99 11.05
CA GLN A 604 14.97 -25.60 11.52
C GLN A 604 15.33 -24.62 10.40
N LEU A 605 16.13 -25.07 9.42
CA LEU A 605 16.49 -24.27 8.25
C LEU A 605 15.25 -23.93 7.42
N LEU A 606 14.39 -24.93 7.20
CA LEU A 606 13.15 -24.84 6.40
C LEU A 606 11.93 -24.44 7.24
N PHE A 607 12.10 -24.26 8.55
CA PHE A 607 11.01 -24.02 9.51
C PHE A 607 9.90 -25.09 9.42
N LEU A 608 10.24 -26.38 9.39
CA LEU A 608 9.24 -27.46 9.30
C LEU A 608 8.64 -27.85 10.66
N ASP A 609 9.28 -27.46 11.77
CA ASP A 609 8.91 -27.88 13.13
C ASP A 609 7.57 -27.28 13.60
N ASP A 610 7.18 -26.13 13.06
CA ASP A 610 6.10 -25.30 13.63
C ASP A 610 4.72 -25.43 12.94
N SER A 611 4.59 -26.17 11.83
CA SER A 611 3.32 -26.23 11.09
C SER A 611 3.11 -27.51 10.29
N THR A 612 2.03 -28.23 10.61
CA THR A 612 1.57 -29.43 9.89
C THR A 612 1.22 -29.14 8.43
N LEU A 613 0.59 -27.99 8.16
CA LEU A 613 0.25 -27.54 6.81
C LEU A 613 1.49 -27.33 5.93
N VAL A 614 2.57 -26.80 6.51
CA VAL A 614 3.85 -26.61 5.80
C VAL A 614 4.54 -27.95 5.56
N ARG A 615 4.50 -28.87 6.52
CA ARG A 615 5.03 -30.24 6.36
C ARG A 615 4.33 -31.00 5.23
N LEU A 616 3.01 -30.93 5.14
CA LEU A 616 2.23 -31.55 4.06
C LEU A 616 2.53 -30.93 2.69
N GLY A 617 2.71 -29.61 2.64
CA GLY A 617 3.06 -28.89 1.41
C GLY A 617 4.52 -29.05 0.95
N TYR A 618 5.42 -29.43 1.87
CA TYR A 618 6.87 -29.47 1.64
C TYR A 618 7.27 -30.34 0.46
N SER A 619 6.83 -31.61 0.44
CA SER A 619 7.25 -32.56 -0.61
C SER A 619 6.89 -32.07 -2.01
N ARG A 620 5.74 -31.40 -2.15
CA ARG A 620 5.29 -30.81 -3.41
C ARG A 620 6.16 -29.62 -3.84
N GLU A 621 6.47 -28.71 -2.91
CA GLU A 621 7.30 -27.55 -3.24
C GLU A 621 8.77 -27.95 -3.48
N LEU A 622 9.27 -28.97 -2.77
CA LEU A 622 10.59 -29.55 -3.03
C LEU A 622 10.67 -30.15 -4.43
N ASP A 623 9.67 -30.93 -4.84
CA ASP A 623 9.65 -31.52 -6.19
C ASP A 623 9.63 -30.45 -7.29
N LYS A 624 8.87 -29.36 -7.11
CA LYS A 624 8.94 -28.21 -8.03
C LYS A 624 10.33 -27.57 -8.03
N ALA A 625 10.94 -27.42 -6.86
CA ALA A 625 12.26 -26.85 -6.69
C ALA A 625 13.35 -27.66 -7.44
N LEU A 626 13.27 -28.99 -7.36
CA LEU A 626 14.11 -29.91 -8.11
C LEU A 626 13.86 -29.85 -9.61
N ARG A 627 12.61 -29.67 -10.06
CA ARG A 627 12.30 -29.45 -11.47
C ARG A 627 12.93 -28.16 -12.01
N TYR A 628 12.91 -27.07 -11.25
CA TYR A 628 13.62 -25.84 -11.65
C TYR A 628 15.14 -26.05 -11.76
N LEU A 629 15.74 -26.83 -10.85
CA LEU A 629 17.16 -27.23 -10.98
C LEU A 629 17.40 -27.95 -12.30
N ALA A 630 16.58 -28.95 -12.61
CA ALA A 630 16.71 -29.74 -13.83
C ALA A 630 16.52 -28.87 -15.08
N TYR A 631 15.55 -27.96 -15.10
CA TYR A 631 15.30 -27.08 -16.24
C TYR A 631 16.42 -26.09 -16.53
N ILE A 632 17.22 -25.72 -15.53
CA ILE A 632 18.40 -24.86 -15.73
C ILE A 632 19.63 -25.71 -16.03
N LEU A 633 19.86 -26.76 -15.24
CA LEU A 633 21.10 -27.53 -15.27
C LEU A 633 21.18 -28.46 -16.48
N VAL A 634 20.09 -29.14 -16.87
CA VAL A 634 20.13 -30.15 -17.95
C VAL A 634 20.40 -29.51 -19.32
N PRO A 635 19.68 -28.46 -19.77
CA PRO A 635 19.97 -27.84 -21.06
C PRO A 635 21.38 -27.24 -21.09
N SER A 636 21.79 -26.58 -20.01
CA SER A 636 23.12 -25.99 -19.90
C SER A 636 24.21 -27.04 -19.92
N PHE A 637 24.00 -28.18 -19.26
CA PHE A 637 24.91 -29.32 -19.30
C PHE A 637 25.05 -29.91 -20.70
N LEU A 638 23.96 -30.04 -21.47
CA LEU A 638 24.03 -30.54 -22.84
C LEU A 638 24.83 -29.60 -23.74
N VAL A 639 24.63 -28.29 -23.61
CA VAL A 639 25.38 -27.28 -24.35
C VAL A 639 26.86 -27.30 -23.96
N GLU A 640 27.16 -27.34 -22.66
CA GLU A 640 28.52 -27.42 -22.13
C GLU A 640 29.22 -28.71 -22.57
N LEU A 641 28.51 -29.84 -22.55
CA LEU A 641 29.01 -31.14 -22.99
C LEU A 641 29.44 -31.10 -24.47
N VAL A 642 28.59 -30.57 -25.34
CA VAL A 642 28.90 -30.43 -26.77
C VAL A 642 30.09 -29.48 -26.97
N HIS A 643 30.07 -28.33 -26.30
CA HIS A 643 31.14 -27.33 -26.41
C HIS A 643 32.50 -27.89 -25.96
N LYS A 644 32.56 -28.52 -24.78
CA LYS A 644 33.79 -29.14 -24.26
C LYS A 644 34.24 -30.34 -25.09
N SER A 645 33.31 -31.12 -25.65
CA SER A 645 33.66 -32.24 -26.54
C SER A 645 34.39 -31.74 -27.79
N ILE A 646 33.94 -30.63 -28.37
CA ILE A 646 34.59 -29.99 -29.52
C ILE A 646 35.93 -29.35 -29.11
N PHE A 647 35.99 -28.71 -27.95
CA PHE A 647 37.22 -28.08 -27.45
C PHE A 647 38.33 -29.12 -27.21
N PHE A 648 38.03 -30.20 -26.48
CA PHE A 648 39.01 -31.24 -26.13
C PHE A 648 39.34 -32.21 -27.27
N SER A 649 38.54 -32.24 -28.35
CA SER A 649 38.94 -32.95 -29.58
C SER A 649 40.06 -32.22 -30.35
N SER A 650 40.24 -30.92 -30.09
CA SER A 650 41.21 -30.06 -30.78
C SER A 650 42.33 -29.53 -29.88
N ALA A 651 42.22 -29.66 -28.55
CA ALA A 651 43.17 -29.12 -27.59
C ALA A 651 44.33 -30.08 -27.28
N GLU A 652 45.52 -29.53 -27.00
CA GLU A 652 46.67 -30.27 -26.47
C GLU A 652 46.82 -30.02 -24.96
N VAL A 653 46.64 -31.05 -24.14
CA VAL A 653 46.96 -30.99 -22.72
C VAL A 653 48.44 -31.34 -22.53
N SER A 654 49.18 -30.47 -21.85
CA SER A 654 50.57 -30.73 -21.47
C SER A 654 50.79 -30.36 -20.01
N PHE A 655 51.27 -31.30 -19.20
CA PHE A 655 51.65 -31.04 -17.82
C PHE A 655 53.13 -30.65 -17.73
N PRO A 656 53.52 -29.80 -16.77
CA PRO A 656 54.93 -29.44 -16.56
C PRO A 656 55.86 -30.67 -16.32
N PHE A 657 55.30 -31.77 -15.81
CA PHE A 657 56.05 -32.96 -15.37
C PHE A 657 55.90 -34.19 -16.28
N ILE A 658 55.02 -34.16 -17.29
CA ILE A 658 54.77 -35.30 -18.20
C ILE A 658 54.99 -34.82 -19.64
N LYS A 659 56.06 -35.31 -20.28
CA LYS A 659 56.51 -34.84 -21.61
C LYS A 659 55.74 -35.43 -22.80
N SER A 660 54.87 -36.41 -22.59
CA SER A 660 54.13 -37.09 -23.67
C SER A 660 52.64 -36.79 -23.58
N SER A 661 52.12 -36.01 -24.53
CA SER A 661 50.68 -35.77 -24.69
C SER A 661 50.03 -37.04 -25.23
N CYS A 662 49.26 -37.72 -24.38
CA CYS A 662 48.50 -38.92 -24.74
C CYS A 662 47.02 -38.57 -24.88
N ALA A 663 46.33 -39.14 -25.87
CA ALA A 663 44.89 -38.95 -26.06
C ALA A 663 44.07 -39.31 -24.80
N ALA A 664 44.56 -40.25 -23.98
CA ALA A 664 43.97 -40.60 -22.70
C ALA A 664 43.97 -39.42 -21.69
N LEU A 665 44.99 -38.56 -21.70
CA LEU A 665 45.05 -37.38 -20.81
C LEU A 665 44.02 -36.32 -21.20
N ASN A 666 43.78 -36.13 -22.51
CA ASN A 666 42.72 -35.24 -22.98
C ASN A 666 41.33 -35.74 -22.54
N PHE A 667 41.09 -37.06 -22.62
CA PHE A 667 39.83 -37.66 -22.16
C PHE A 667 39.65 -37.51 -20.65
N VAL A 668 40.70 -37.78 -19.85
CA VAL A 668 40.65 -37.60 -18.38
C VAL A 668 40.39 -36.15 -17.99
N MET A 669 41.09 -35.20 -18.62
CA MET A 669 40.89 -33.77 -18.35
C MET A 669 39.50 -33.27 -18.77
N PHE A 670 38.96 -33.78 -19.89
CA PHE A 670 37.61 -33.49 -20.33
C PHE A 670 36.56 -33.85 -19.25
N PHE A 671 36.58 -35.07 -18.73
CA PHE A 671 35.64 -35.48 -17.67
C PHE A 671 35.87 -34.71 -16.37
N LEU A 672 37.12 -34.45 -15.98
CA LEU A 672 37.42 -33.68 -14.77
C LEU A 672 36.87 -32.26 -14.84
N VAL A 673 37.08 -31.55 -15.96
CA VAL A 673 36.56 -30.19 -16.16
C VAL A 673 35.03 -30.19 -16.22
N LEU A 674 34.43 -31.16 -16.90
CA LEU A 674 32.97 -31.28 -16.98
C LEU A 674 32.34 -31.56 -15.61
N PHE A 675 32.88 -32.50 -14.83
CA PHE A 675 32.41 -32.76 -13.47
C PHE A 675 32.65 -31.58 -12.53
N SER A 676 33.77 -30.87 -12.66
CA SER A 676 34.03 -29.63 -11.92
C SER A 676 32.99 -28.56 -12.23
N TRP A 677 32.62 -28.39 -13.49
CA TRP A 677 31.57 -27.45 -13.90
C TRP A 677 30.21 -27.85 -13.31
N VAL A 678 29.79 -29.12 -13.43
CA VAL A 678 28.53 -29.60 -12.85
C VAL A 678 28.51 -29.39 -11.33
N TYR A 679 29.61 -29.67 -10.64
CA TYR A 679 29.71 -29.47 -9.20
C TYR A 679 29.61 -27.99 -8.80
N ARG A 680 30.42 -27.11 -9.38
CA ARG A 680 30.45 -25.67 -9.05
C ARG A 680 29.10 -25.01 -9.32
N THR A 681 28.54 -25.26 -10.49
CA THR A 681 27.21 -24.78 -10.88
C THR A 681 26.12 -25.37 -10.00
N GLY A 682 26.18 -26.66 -9.71
CA GLY A 682 25.23 -27.36 -8.85
C GLY A 682 25.21 -26.80 -7.42
N VAL A 683 26.37 -26.53 -6.82
CA VAL A 683 26.49 -25.94 -5.47
C VAL A 683 25.82 -24.56 -5.42
N PHE A 684 26.13 -23.69 -6.39
CA PHE A 684 25.51 -22.37 -6.47
C PHE A 684 23.98 -22.46 -6.63
N LEU A 685 23.50 -23.23 -7.62
CA LEU A 685 22.07 -23.38 -7.88
C LEU A 685 21.33 -24.02 -6.70
N LEU A 686 21.95 -24.94 -5.97
CA LEU A 686 21.36 -25.56 -4.78
C LEU A 686 21.03 -24.51 -3.72
N VAL A 687 21.92 -23.55 -3.46
CA VAL A 687 21.65 -22.47 -2.48
C VAL A 687 20.54 -21.54 -2.99
N CYS A 688 20.53 -21.23 -4.28
CA CYS A 688 19.46 -20.45 -4.90
C CYS A 688 18.08 -21.13 -4.74
N ILE A 689 18.05 -22.43 -4.96
CA ILE A 689 16.84 -23.24 -4.84
C ILE A 689 16.41 -23.37 -3.38
N LEU A 690 17.34 -23.55 -2.46
CA LEU A 690 17.06 -23.59 -1.02
C LEU A 690 16.41 -22.29 -0.54
N PHE A 691 16.93 -21.14 -1.00
CA PHE A 691 16.33 -19.85 -0.72
C PHE A 691 14.90 -19.75 -1.28
N ARG A 692 14.71 -20.13 -2.56
CA ARG A 692 13.39 -20.14 -3.20
C ARG A 692 12.41 -21.06 -2.48
N LEU A 693 12.84 -22.27 -2.12
CA LEU A 693 12.04 -23.23 -1.38
C LEU A 693 11.63 -22.65 -0.03
N THR A 694 12.56 -22.03 0.70
CA THR A 694 12.25 -21.37 1.97
C THR A 694 11.21 -20.26 1.77
N CYS A 695 11.31 -19.46 0.70
CA CYS A 695 10.30 -18.44 0.38
C CYS A 695 8.91 -19.06 0.07
N GLU A 696 8.83 -20.11 -0.75
CA GLU A 696 7.56 -20.77 -1.12
C GLU A 696 6.90 -21.45 0.10
N LEU A 697 7.70 -22.03 1.01
CA LEU A 697 7.18 -22.55 2.28
C LEU A 697 6.58 -21.44 3.16
N GLN A 698 7.12 -20.22 3.11
CA GLN A 698 6.53 -19.07 3.80
C GLN A 698 5.21 -18.60 3.13
N ILE A 699 5.05 -18.77 1.82
CA ILE A 699 3.78 -18.50 1.13
C ILE A 699 2.68 -19.45 1.62
N LEU A 700 3.00 -20.73 1.86
CA LEU A 700 2.06 -21.68 2.45
C LEU A 700 1.59 -21.23 3.84
N ARG A 701 2.46 -20.60 4.64
CA ARG A 701 2.11 -20.03 5.94
C ARG A 701 1.20 -18.81 5.82
N PHE A 702 1.45 -17.93 4.86
CA PHE A 702 0.52 -16.83 4.56
C PHE A 702 -0.86 -17.34 4.09
N ARG A 703 -0.92 -18.48 3.39
CA ARG A 703 -2.20 -19.14 3.07
C ARG A 703 -2.88 -19.69 4.33
N GLY A 704 -2.11 -20.22 5.29
CA GLY A 704 -2.63 -20.59 6.61
C GLY A 704 -3.20 -19.38 7.37
N LEU A 705 -2.47 -18.26 7.36
CA LEU A 705 -2.93 -16.98 7.93
C LEU A 705 -4.24 -16.50 7.28
N HIS A 706 -4.39 -16.66 5.96
CA HIS A 706 -5.64 -16.35 5.27
C HIS A 706 -6.83 -17.16 5.81
N LYS A 707 -6.63 -18.47 6.01
CA LYS A 707 -7.68 -19.34 6.58
C LYS A 707 -8.09 -18.95 8.01
N LEU A 708 -7.21 -18.27 8.75
CA LEU A 708 -7.56 -17.73 10.07
C LEU A 708 -8.51 -16.53 9.96
N PHE A 709 -8.43 -15.74 8.89
CA PHE A 709 -9.43 -14.71 8.59
C PHE A 709 -10.79 -15.33 8.20
N ASP A 710 -10.81 -16.52 7.59
CA ASP A 710 -12.06 -17.20 7.22
C ASP A 710 -12.84 -17.78 8.43
N ARG A 711 -12.20 -17.93 9.60
CA ARG A 711 -12.87 -18.37 10.84
C ARG A 711 -13.37 -17.15 11.64
N CYS A 712 -14.68 -17.05 11.86
CA CYS A 712 -15.30 -15.95 12.59
C CYS A 712 -15.32 -16.21 14.11
N GLY A 713 -14.68 -15.37 14.92
CA GLY A 713 -14.64 -15.48 16.39
C GLY A 713 -13.75 -14.43 17.08
N SER A 714 -13.84 -14.32 18.42
CA SER A 714 -13.01 -13.41 19.25
C SER A 714 -11.56 -13.85 19.35
N ASP A 715 -11.34 -15.16 19.45
CA ASP A 715 -10.03 -15.78 19.67
C ASP A 715 -9.15 -15.69 18.41
N THR A 716 -9.73 -15.35 17.26
CA THR A 716 -9.02 -15.35 15.97
C THR A 716 -8.16 -14.11 15.75
N ILE A 717 -8.43 -12.96 16.40
CA ILE A 717 -7.62 -11.74 16.23
C ILE A 717 -6.24 -11.92 16.87
N GLU A 718 -6.20 -12.50 18.07
CA GLU A 718 -4.95 -12.79 18.78
C GLU A 718 -4.13 -13.83 18.00
N ASP A 719 -4.78 -14.87 17.49
CA ASP A 719 -4.14 -15.90 16.69
C ASP A 719 -3.59 -15.36 15.36
N VAL A 720 -4.36 -14.51 14.65
CA VAL A 720 -3.91 -13.84 13.42
C VAL A 720 -2.71 -12.94 13.69
N CYS A 721 -2.74 -12.18 14.79
CA CYS A 721 -1.63 -11.31 15.17
C CYS A 721 -0.37 -12.12 15.53
N LYS A 722 -0.52 -13.16 16.36
CA LYS A 722 0.58 -14.08 16.74
C LYS A 722 1.20 -14.75 15.52
N GLU A 723 0.37 -15.26 14.61
CA GLU A 723 0.85 -15.89 13.38
C GLU A 723 1.51 -14.88 12.43
N HIS A 724 0.98 -13.67 12.29
CA HIS A 724 1.62 -12.63 11.49
C HIS A 724 2.99 -12.24 12.05
N VAL A 725 3.11 -12.01 13.37
CA VAL A 725 4.38 -11.72 14.05
C VAL A 725 5.38 -12.87 13.85
N ARG A 726 4.91 -14.12 13.96
CA ARG A 726 5.71 -15.32 13.73
C ARG A 726 6.25 -15.37 12.31
N ILE A 727 5.39 -15.19 11.29
CA ILE A 727 5.80 -15.16 9.88
C ILE A 727 6.83 -14.04 9.64
N LYS A 728 6.60 -12.85 10.20
CA LYS A 728 7.54 -11.72 10.09
C LYS A 728 8.92 -12.06 10.70
N LYS A 729 8.95 -12.69 11.87
CA LYS A 729 10.20 -13.14 12.50
C LYS A 729 10.93 -14.18 11.63
N GLN A 730 10.20 -15.12 11.02
CA GLN A 730 10.77 -16.12 10.12
C GLN A 730 11.29 -15.50 8.80
N LEU A 731 10.58 -14.52 8.22
CA LEU A 731 11.04 -13.76 7.06
C LEU A 731 12.30 -12.95 7.37
N SER A 732 12.35 -12.30 8.54
CA SER A 732 13.53 -11.56 9.00
C SER A 732 14.73 -12.50 9.21
N ALA A 733 14.51 -13.68 9.81
CA ALA A 733 15.55 -14.68 9.98
C ALA A 733 16.04 -15.22 8.63
N THR A 734 15.12 -15.48 7.69
CA THR A 734 15.45 -15.93 6.32
C THR A 734 16.25 -14.87 5.58
N SER A 735 15.82 -13.62 5.61
CA SER A 735 16.57 -12.48 5.06
C SER A 735 17.99 -12.44 5.62
N HIS A 736 18.14 -12.46 6.95
CA HIS A 736 19.45 -12.39 7.59
C HIS A 736 20.38 -13.55 7.18
N ARG A 737 19.85 -14.78 7.15
CA ARG A 737 20.59 -15.99 6.78
C ARG A 737 21.15 -15.94 5.34
N TYR A 738 20.38 -15.42 4.40
CA TYR A 738 20.75 -15.40 2.97
C TYR A 738 21.30 -14.07 2.48
N ARG A 739 21.29 -13.01 3.31
CA ARG A 739 21.74 -11.66 2.95
C ARG A 739 23.14 -11.63 2.36
N PHE A 740 24.10 -12.28 3.03
CA PHE A 740 25.49 -12.33 2.55
C PHE A 740 25.57 -13.02 1.19
N PHE A 741 24.92 -14.18 1.04
CA PHE A 741 24.87 -14.93 -0.20
C PHE A 741 24.30 -14.09 -1.36
N ILE A 742 23.13 -13.47 -1.17
CA ILE A 742 22.45 -12.68 -2.22
C ILE A 742 23.33 -11.51 -2.67
N ILE A 743 23.97 -10.80 -1.74
CA ILE A 743 24.81 -9.64 -2.07
C ILE A 743 26.10 -10.06 -2.74
N ALA A 744 26.79 -11.06 -2.18
CA ALA A 744 28.04 -11.53 -2.74
C ALA A 744 27.81 -12.11 -4.15
N ALA A 745 26.72 -12.86 -4.35
CA ALA A 745 26.34 -13.37 -5.67
C ALA A 745 26.04 -12.23 -6.65
N PHE A 746 25.28 -11.21 -6.24
CA PHE A 746 25.02 -10.03 -7.07
C PHE A 746 26.32 -9.35 -7.50
N VAL A 747 27.22 -9.06 -6.55
CA VAL A 747 28.50 -8.39 -6.85
C VAL A 747 29.36 -9.22 -7.79
N VAL A 748 29.49 -10.53 -7.55
CA VAL A 748 30.29 -11.42 -8.42
C VAL A 748 29.70 -11.48 -9.82
N ILE A 749 28.39 -11.62 -9.95
CA ILE A 749 27.70 -11.67 -11.25
C ILE A 749 27.86 -10.34 -11.99
N SER A 750 27.48 -9.21 -11.37
CA SER A 750 27.57 -7.90 -12.04
C SER A 750 29.00 -7.57 -12.45
N THR A 751 29.99 -7.88 -11.59
CA THR A 751 31.40 -7.65 -11.91
C THR A 751 31.88 -8.56 -13.05
N SER A 752 31.52 -9.85 -13.02
CA SER A 752 31.92 -10.79 -14.07
C SER A 752 31.31 -10.44 -15.42
N GLN A 753 30.02 -10.08 -15.43
CA GLN A 753 29.31 -9.63 -16.61
C GLN A 753 29.93 -8.34 -17.16
N PHE A 754 30.21 -7.35 -16.32
CA PHE A 754 30.83 -6.11 -16.76
C PHE A 754 32.23 -6.33 -17.35
N VAL A 755 33.08 -7.16 -16.72
CA VAL A 755 34.40 -7.49 -17.26
C VAL A 755 34.31 -8.28 -18.57
N ALA A 756 33.35 -9.21 -18.68
CA ALA A 756 33.05 -9.92 -19.92
C ALA A 756 32.73 -8.95 -21.06
N LEU A 757 31.92 -7.94 -20.75
CA LEU A 757 31.56 -6.89 -21.69
C LEU A 757 32.77 -6.13 -22.23
N LEU A 758 33.65 -5.69 -21.33
CA LEU A 758 34.84 -4.93 -21.69
C LEU A 758 35.80 -5.77 -22.53
N LEU A 759 35.98 -7.06 -22.22
CA LEU A 759 36.82 -7.96 -23.02
C LEU A 759 36.23 -8.23 -24.40
N VAL A 760 34.91 -8.45 -24.49
CA VAL A 760 34.22 -8.62 -25.78
C VAL A 760 34.40 -7.36 -26.64
N LEU A 761 34.25 -6.18 -26.06
CA LEU A 761 34.43 -4.89 -26.73
C LEU A 761 35.87 -4.61 -27.17
N ALA A 762 36.85 -4.98 -26.35
CA ALA A 762 38.25 -4.74 -26.64
C ALA A 762 38.80 -5.65 -27.76
N SER A 763 38.13 -6.78 -28.01
CA SER A 763 38.63 -7.77 -28.96
C SER A 763 38.31 -7.43 -30.42
N LYS A 764 39.31 -7.59 -31.30
CA LYS A 764 39.25 -7.21 -32.73
C LYS A 764 38.93 -8.36 -33.69
N SER A 765 38.74 -9.59 -33.20
CA SER A 765 38.53 -10.80 -34.01
C SER A 765 37.07 -11.23 -34.04
N ASP A 766 36.60 -11.77 -35.16
CA ASP A 766 35.28 -12.41 -35.27
C ASP A 766 35.15 -13.55 -34.26
N ARG A 767 34.07 -13.52 -33.46
CA ARG A 767 33.79 -14.50 -32.40
C ARG A 767 32.69 -15.44 -32.85
N SER A 768 32.98 -16.74 -32.81
CA SER A 768 31.98 -17.80 -32.97
C SER A 768 31.64 -18.42 -31.62
N PHE A 769 30.47 -19.06 -31.55
CA PHE A 769 30.01 -19.81 -30.38
C PHE A 769 31.02 -20.88 -29.90
N LEU A 770 31.85 -21.43 -30.81
CA LEU A 770 32.90 -22.41 -30.45
C LEU A 770 34.07 -21.81 -29.66
N SER A 771 34.27 -20.49 -29.71
CA SER A 771 35.42 -19.83 -29.08
C SER A 771 35.12 -19.19 -27.73
N SER A 772 33.85 -18.84 -27.50
CA SER A 772 33.40 -18.08 -26.32
C SER A 772 32.05 -18.57 -25.78
N GLY A 773 31.59 -19.74 -26.20
CA GLY A 773 30.33 -20.35 -25.76
C GLY A 773 30.27 -20.59 -24.26
N ASP A 774 31.38 -20.98 -23.63
CA ASP A 774 31.49 -21.15 -22.17
C ASP A 774 31.05 -19.90 -21.41
N LEU A 775 31.41 -18.70 -21.91
CA LEU A 775 31.05 -17.43 -21.28
C LEU A 775 29.54 -17.18 -21.33
N VAL A 776 28.90 -17.54 -22.44
CA VAL A 776 27.45 -17.38 -22.63
C VAL A 776 26.69 -18.37 -21.76
N VAL A 777 27.06 -19.64 -21.76
CA VAL A 777 26.43 -20.70 -20.94
C VAL A 777 26.56 -20.35 -19.46
N CYS A 778 27.76 -19.98 -19.03
CA CYS A 778 28.05 -19.57 -17.66
C CYS A 778 27.18 -18.36 -17.25
N SER A 779 27.16 -17.30 -18.07
CA SER A 779 26.39 -16.08 -17.80
C SER A 779 24.88 -16.35 -17.71
N ALA A 780 24.35 -17.18 -18.62
CA ALA A 780 22.95 -17.57 -18.63
C ALA A 780 22.56 -18.36 -17.36
N VAL A 781 23.40 -19.31 -16.94
CA VAL A 781 23.15 -20.11 -15.73
C VAL A 781 23.24 -19.27 -14.45
N GLN A 782 24.28 -18.43 -14.33
CA GLN A 782 24.45 -17.52 -13.19
C GLN A 782 23.26 -16.57 -13.04
N LEU A 783 22.85 -15.94 -14.14
CA LEU A 783 21.70 -15.04 -14.17
C LEU A 783 20.41 -15.78 -13.82
N SER A 784 20.20 -16.99 -14.35
CA SER A 784 19.02 -17.80 -14.06
C SER A 784 18.92 -18.18 -12.58
N GLY A 785 20.03 -18.61 -11.96
CA GLY A 785 20.09 -18.94 -10.54
C GLY A 785 19.84 -17.74 -9.62
N PHE A 786 20.48 -16.61 -9.93
CA PHE A 786 20.26 -15.37 -9.19
C PHE A 786 18.81 -14.88 -9.33
N PHE A 787 18.25 -14.92 -10.54
CA PHE A 787 16.87 -14.52 -10.79
C PHE A 787 15.86 -15.41 -10.06
N LEU A 788 16.09 -16.71 -9.94
CA LEU A 788 15.27 -17.60 -9.12
C LEU A 788 15.18 -17.11 -7.66
N CYS A 789 16.27 -16.58 -7.12
CA CYS A 789 16.30 -16.02 -5.77
C CYS A 789 15.46 -14.75 -5.70
N VAL A 790 15.76 -13.77 -6.57
CA VAL A 790 15.10 -12.46 -6.48
C VAL A 790 13.61 -12.57 -6.79
N LEU A 791 13.18 -13.45 -7.71
CA LEU A 791 11.77 -13.74 -7.96
C LEU A 791 11.07 -14.36 -6.74
N GLY A 792 11.75 -15.27 -6.04
CA GLY A 792 11.26 -15.83 -4.77
C GLY A 792 11.04 -14.73 -3.72
N ALA A 793 12.02 -13.83 -3.56
CA ALA A 793 11.94 -12.69 -2.64
C ALA A 793 10.83 -11.70 -3.01
N ALA A 794 10.70 -11.32 -4.29
CA ALA A 794 9.66 -10.40 -4.73
C ALA A 794 8.25 -10.98 -4.57
N ARG A 795 8.07 -12.28 -4.84
CA ARG A 795 6.78 -12.96 -4.69
C ARG A 795 6.32 -12.97 -3.23
N ILE A 796 7.20 -13.32 -2.29
CA ILE A 796 6.85 -13.32 -0.87
C ILE A 796 6.64 -11.89 -0.33
N THR A 797 7.41 -10.91 -0.79
CA THR A 797 7.20 -9.50 -0.43
C THR A 797 5.84 -9.00 -0.89
N HIS A 798 5.44 -9.31 -2.12
CA HIS A 798 4.10 -8.97 -2.63
C HIS A 798 2.99 -9.64 -1.80
N ARG A 799 3.15 -10.92 -1.44
CA ARG A 799 2.19 -11.62 -0.58
C ARG A 799 2.09 -11.00 0.80
N ALA A 800 3.22 -10.63 1.41
CA ALA A 800 3.26 -9.95 2.70
C ALA A 800 2.54 -8.58 2.67
N GLN A 801 2.72 -7.82 1.58
CA GLN A 801 2.01 -6.55 1.36
C GLN A 801 0.51 -6.75 1.14
N GLY A 802 0.10 -7.84 0.49
CA GLY A 802 -1.30 -8.18 0.22
C GLY A 802 -2.13 -8.54 1.46
N VAL A 803 -1.50 -8.90 2.59
CA VAL A 803 -2.22 -9.24 3.84
C VAL A 803 -3.07 -8.07 4.34
N VAL A 804 -2.62 -6.83 4.15
CA VAL A 804 -3.39 -5.63 4.54
C VAL A 804 -4.70 -5.55 3.78
N CYS A 805 -4.68 -5.82 2.47
CA CYS A 805 -5.87 -5.82 1.63
C CYS A 805 -6.87 -6.89 2.10
N ILE A 806 -6.37 -8.10 2.40
CA ILE A 806 -7.18 -9.21 2.93
C ILE A 806 -7.80 -8.85 4.27
N ALA A 807 -7.00 -8.35 5.22
CA ALA A 807 -7.49 -7.94 6.54
C ALA A 807 -8.51 -6.79 6.45
N THR A 808 -8.31 -5.86 5.51
CA THR A 808 -9.25 -4.75 5.25
C THR A 808 -10.56 -5.29 4.68
N ARG A 809 -10.52 -6.21 3.70
CA ARG A 809 -11.70 -6.87 3.14
C ARG A 809 -12.45 -7.68 4.19
N TRP A 810 -11.74 -8.40 5.04
CA TRP A 810 -12.31 -9.15 6.17
C TRP A 810 -12.97 -8.23 7.20
N HIS A 811 -12.28 -7.16 7.63
CA HIS A 811 -12.82 -6.17 8.55
C HIS A 811 -14.06 -5.49 7.97
N MET A 812 -14.02 -5.11 6.69
CA MET A 812 -15.15 -4.56 5.96
C MET A 812 -16.30 -5.57 5.92
N ALA A 813 -16.06 -6.81 5.49
CA ALA A 813 -17.08 -7.85 5.37
C ALA A 813 -17.77 -8.12 6.71
N LEU A 814 -17.02 -8.20 7.82
CA LEU A 814 -17.63 -8.44 9.14
C LEU A 814 -18.20 -7.16 9.80
N THR A 815 -17.87 -5.97 9.31
CA THR A 815 -18.52 -4.73 9.76
C THR A 815 -19.83 -4.54 8.99
N CYS A 816 -19.81 -4.81 7.69
CA CYS A 816 -20.96 -4.75 6.80
C CYS A 816 -21.85 -6.01 6.86
N ALA A 817 -21.44 -7.12 7.47
CA ALA A 817 -22.32 -8.28 7.65
C ALA A 817 -23.55 -7.99 8.55
N SER A 818 -23.55 -6.87 9.29
CA SER A 818 -24.76 -6.36 9.97
C SER A 818 -25.73 -5.63 9.01
N GLU A 819 -25.30 -5.29 7.80
CA GLU A 819 -26.08 -4.63 6.74
C GLU A 819 -25.62 -5.19 5.38
N ALA A 820 -26.16 -6.35 4.98
CA ALA A 820 -25.70 -7.12 3.83
C ALA A 820 -25.54 -6.28 2.55
N VAL A 821 -24.29 -6.06 2.14
CA VAL A 821 -23.90 -5.60 0.80
C VAL A 821 -22.83 -6.56 0.28
N SER A 822 -23.12 -7.20 -0.87
CA SER A 822 -22.18 -8.02 -1.60
C SER A 822 -21.17 -7.12 -2.35
N PRO A 823 -19.84 -7.31 -2.17
CA PRO A 823 -18.84 -6.45 -2.79
C PRO A 823 -18.61 -6.81 -4.27
N GLU A 824 -18.58 -5.77 -5.12
CA GLU A 824 -18.21 -5.82 -6.54
C GLU A 824 -16.74 -6.26 -6.73
N SER A 825 -16.51 -7.03 -7.80
CA SER A 825 -15.21 -7.59 -8.18
C SER A 825 -14.45 -6.65 -9.12
N ASP A 826 -13.43 -5.95 -8.62
CA ASP A 826 -12.39 -5.38 -9.48
C ASP A 826 -11.37 -6.47 -9.82
N THR A 827 -11.38 -6.87 -11.10
CA THR A 827 -10.46 -7.82 -11.69
C THR A 827 -9.16 -7.15 -12.08
N ASP A 828 -8.05 -7.46 -11.38
CA ASP A 828 -6.74 -7.61 -12.03
C ASP A 828 -5.71 -8.45 -11.24
N SER A 829 -6.15 -9.35 -10.35
CA SER A 829 -5.24 -10.32 -9.72
C SER A 829 -5.88 -11.69 -9.59
N SER A 830 -5.15 -12.71 -10.03
CA SER A 830 -5.57 -14.10 -10.21
C SER A 830 -5.78 -14.89 -8.90
N ASP A 831 -6.18 -14.25 -7.80
CA ASP A 831 -6.38 -14.91 -6.50
C ASP A 831 -7.60 -14.33 -5.75
N ASN A 832 -8.76 -14.27 -6.38
CA ASN A 832 -10.00 -13.94 -5.67
C ASN A 832 -10.57 -15.21 -5.01
N ILE A 833 -10.39 -15.33 -3.70
CA ILE A 833 -11.03 -16.35 -2.85
C ILE A 833 -12.05 -15.64 -1.96
N TYR A 834 -13.27 -16.16 -1.91
CA TYR A 834 -14.40 -15.61 -1.14
C TYR A 834 -14.26 -15.93 0.34
N ILE A 835 -14.52 -14.92 1.20
CA ILE A 835 -14.63 -15.09 2.66
C ILE A 835 -16.09 -15.45 2.96
N ASN A 836 -16.34 -16.65 3.50
CA ASN A 836 -17.68 -17.09 3.87
C ASN A 836 -18.00 -16.60 5.30
N VAL A 837 -19.06 -15.81 5.48
CA VAL A 837 -19.45 -15.27 6.79
C VAL A 837 -20.70 -15.98 7.26
N SER A 838 -20.61 -16.78 8.33
CA SER A 838 -21.76 -17.39 9.01
C SER A 838 -22.39 -16.41 10.03
N PRO A 839 -23.73 -16.26 10.04
CA PRO A 839 -24.41 -15.26 10.86
C PRO A 839 -24.75 -15.83 12.24
N SER A 840 -23.79 -15.86 13.16
CA SER A 840 -24.09 -16.12 14.58
C SER A 840 -22.91 -15.72 15.47
N LEU A 841 -22.90 -14.49 16.00
CA LEU A 841 -22.29 -14.06 17.28
C LEU A 841 -22.19 -12.53 17.36
N ASP A 842 -22.27 -11.98 18.57
CA ASP A 842 -22.18 -10.55 18.90
C ASP A 842 -20.97 -9.86 18.22
N LEU A 843 -21.21 -9.26 17.06
CA LEU A 843 -20.17 -8.80 16.13
C LEU A 843 -19.71 -7.34 16.38
N SER A 844 -20.40 -6.63 17.28
CA SER A 844 -20.14 -5.22 17.61
C SER A 844 -18.99 -5.04 18.60
N SER A 845 -18.78 -5.99 19.51
CA SER A 845 -17.78 -5.91 20.59
C SER A 845 -16.33 -6.05 20.12
N PHE A 846 -16.09 -6.51 18.88
CA PHE A 846 -14.74 -6.73 18.33
C PHE A 846 -14.34 -5.73 17.25
N PHE A 847 -15.13 -4.69 16.97
CA PHE A 847 -14.80 -3.71 15.93
C PHE A 847 -13.44 -3.05 16.17
N GLN A 848 -13.19 -2.56 17.39
CA GLN A 848 -11.92 -1.90 17.76
C GLN A 848 -10.72 -2.84 17.62
N ALA A 849 -10.84 -4.10 18.06
CA ALA A 849 -9.78 -5.09 17.95
C ALA A 849 -9.45 -5.44 16.47
N ARG A 850 -10.48 -5.56 15.61
CA ARG A 850 -10.30 -5.79 14.17
C ARG A 850 -9.68 -4.58 13.48
N GLN A 851 -10.11 -3.37 13.83
CA GLN A 851 -9.55 -2.13 13.30
C GLN A 851 -8.08 -1.95 13.72
N ALA A 852 -7.76 -2.23 14.99
CA ALA A 852 -6.39 -2.23 15.50
C ALA A 852 -5.50 -3.24 14.75
N LEU A 853 -6.02 -4.43 14.45
CA LEU A 853 -5.31 -5.42 13.64
C LEU A 853 -5.04 -4.92 12.21
N VAL A 854 -6.04 -4.35 11.53
CA VAL A 854 -5.86 -3.76 10.19
C VAL A 854 -4.81 -2.65 10.21
N GLU A 855 -4.85 -1.78 11.22
CA GLU A 855 -3.91 -0.67 11.35
C GLU A 855 -2.49 -1.13 11.70
N TYR A 856 -2.37 -2.16 12.54
CA TYR A 856 -1.11 -2.84 12.82
C TYR A 856 -0.51 -3.41 11.53
N LEU A 857 -1.30 -4.13 10.74
CA LEU A 857 -0.86 -4.73 9.47
C LEU A 857 -0.48 -3.66 8.45
N ARG A 858 -1.23 -2.54 8.38
CA ARG A 858 -0.94 -1.40 7.50
C ARG A 858 0.44 -0.80 7.77
N HIS A 859 0.83 -0.71 9.04
CA HIS A 859 2.14 -0.20 9.45
C HIS A 859 3.25 -1.26 9.46
N ASN A 860 2.92 -2.56 9.30
CA ASN A 860 3.85 -3.68 9.38
C ASN A 860 3.91 -4.53 8.09
N ASN A 861 3.63 -3.93 6.93
CA ASN A 861 3.55 -4.61 5.63
C ASN A 861 4.90 -5.02 4.98
N LYS A 862 6.00 -5.11 5.74
CA LYS A 862 7.34 -5.37 5.18
C LYS A 862 7.56 -6.85 4.87
N GLY A 863 7.99 -7.12 3.64
CA GLY A 863 8.42 -8.44 3.16
C GLY A 863 9.88 -8.77 3.44
N ILE A 864 10.54 -9.53 2.54
CA ILE A 864 11.99 -9.77 2.65
C ILE A 864 12.73 -8.45 2.37
N THR A 865 13.62 -8.08 3.29
CA THR A 865 14.44 -6.86 3.18
C THR A 865 15.93 -7.18 3.08
N LEU A 866 16.70 -6.28 2.52
CA LEU A 866 18.15 -6.33 2.42
C LEU A 866 18.70 -4.97 2.92
N TYR A 867 19.45 -4.93 4.03
CA TYR A 867 19.88 -3.66 4.66
C TYR A 867 18.72 -2.67 4.92
N GLY A 868 17.51 -3.15 5.19
CA GLY A 868 16.33 -2.31 5.44
C GLY A 868 15.53 -1.91 4.19
N TYR A 869 16.04 -2.18 2.99
CA TYR A 869 15.32 -1.98 1.73
C TYR A 869 14.50 -3.22 1.38
N ALA A 870 13.21 -3.05 1.07
CA ALA A 870 12.35 -4.16 0.65
C ALA A 870 12.74 -4.63 -0.77
N LEU A 871 12.90 -5.93 -0.95
CA LEU A 871 13.06 -6.52 -2.28
C LEU A 871 11.68 -6.59 -2.95
N ASP A 872 11.34 -5.57 -3.73
CA ASP A 872 10.06 -5.43 -4.43
C ASP A 872 10.19 -5.71 -5.94
N ARG A 873 9.05 -5.69 -6.65
CA ARG A 873 9.01 -5.96 -8.10
C ARG A 873 9.76 -4.88 -8.89
N GLY A 874 9.75 -3.62 -8.45
CA GLY A 874 10.38 -2.51 -9.17
C GLY A 874 11.90 -2.62 -9.18
N LEU A 875 12.51 -2.86 -8.02
CA LEU A 875 13.95 -3.10 -7.90
C LEU A 875 14.36 -4.34 -8.70
N LEU A 876 13.55 -5.42 -8.65
CA LEU A 876 13.79 -6.65 -9.40
C LEU A 876 13.82 -6.41 -10.92
N HIS A 877 12.82 -5.71 -11.46
CA HIS A 877 12.77 -5.43 -12.90
C HIS A 877 13.95 -4.58 -13.36
N THR A 878 14.42 -3.67 -12.51
CA THR A 878 15.59 -2.82 -12.80
C THR A 878 16.88 -3.64 -12.86
N LEU A 879 17.12 -4.47 -11.83
CA LEU A 879 18.29 -5.36 -11.79
C LEU A 879 18.28 -6.35 -12.95
N PHE A 880 17.12 -6.95 -13.25
CA PHE A 880 16.97 -7.85 -14.38
C PHE A 880 17.23 -7.14 -15.71
N ALA A 881 16.64 -5.96 -15.94
CA ALA A 881 16.82 -5.23 -17.19
C ALA A 881 18.30 -4.91 -17.44
N PHE A 882 19.04 -4.53 -16.40
CA PHE A 882 20.47 -4.26 -16.51
C PHE A 882 21.27 -5.52 -16.87
N GLU A 883 21.15 -6.58 -16.07
CA GLU A 883 21.92 -7.82 -16.26
C GLU A 883 21.52 -8.57 -17.54
N PHE A 884 20.22 -8.63 -17.86
CA PHE A 884 19.72 -9.26 -19.08
C PHE A 884 20.16 -8.52 -20.33
N SER A 885 20.14 -7.18 -20.33
CA SER A 885 20.64 -6.40 -21.47
C SER A 885 22.11 -6.67 -21.72
N LEU A 886 22.89 -6.83 -20.64
CA LEU A 886 24.31 -7.14 -20.72
C LEU A 886 24.54 -8.53 -21.33
N VAL A 887 23.84 -9.57 -20.84
CA VAL A 887 23.92 -10.94 -21.38
C VAL A 887 23.45 -11.00 -22.84
N MET A 888 22.34 -10.34 -23.19
CA MET A 888 21.84 -10.29 -24.57
C MET A 888 22.80 -9.59 -25.51
N TRP A 889 23.52 -8.58 -25.02
CA TRP A 889 24.52 -7.90 -25.83
C TRP A 889 25.78 -8.74 -26.06
N ILE A 890 26.24 -9.47 -25.03
CA ILE A 890 27.28 -10.51 -25.18
C ILE A 890 26.83 -11.55 -26.21
N LEU A 891 25.59 -12.05 -26.09
CA LEU A 891 25.01 -13.03 -27.02
C LEU A 891 24.99 -12.50 -28.46
N SER A 892 24.61 -11.23 -28.67
CA SER A 892 24.60 -10.60 -29.99
C SER A 892 25.99 -10.47 -30.63
N LYS A 893 27.07 -10.48 -29.83
CA LYS A 893 28.45 -10.40 -30.34
C LYS A 893 29.10 -11.77 -30.52
N VAL A 894 28.60 -12.80 -29.83
CA VAL A 894 29.15 -14.17 -29.86
C VAL A 894 28.36 -15.09 -30.80
N VAL A 895 27.05 -14.86 -30.97
CA VAL A 895 26.15 -15.62 -31.85
C VAL A 895 25.98 -14.91 -33.20
N VAL A 896 27.09 -14.51 -33.81
CA VAL A 896 27.09 -14.35 -35.26
C VAL A 896 27.16 -15.77 -35.82
N LEU A 897 26.01 -16.33 -36.19
CA LEU A 897 25.93 -17.53 -37.01
C LEU A 897 26.48 -17.16 -38.41
N SER A 898 27.81 -17.18 -38.57
CA SER A 898 28.45 -17.18 -39.88
C SER A 898 28.66 -18.61 -40.37
#